data_AF-A0AAV8DR52-F1
#
_entry.id   AF-A0AAV8DR52-F1
#
_cell.length_a   1.000
_cell.length_b   1.000
_cell.length_c   1.000
_cell.angle_alpha   90.00
_cell.angle_beta   90.00
_cell.angle_gamma   90.00
#
_symmetry.space_group_name_H-M   'P 1'
#
loop_
_entity.id
_entity.type
_entity.pdbx_description
1 polymer ?
#
loop_
_entity_poly.entity_id
_entity_poly.type
_entity_poly.pdbx_seq_one_letter_code
_entity_poly.pdbx_strand_id
1 'polypeptide(L)'
;MRPSQPLLPRFLSPSRRLRGTNLKGFDSLLRYSICIIGFFIATFSLYSTLNLHGEKNLGTGRLNGDSELPKVTIFSAPRPLISSNGSDLTWARQKLAVRSWLALSDNVDVVLFGRHPSIVELKEGYSSRVTIEPSIDFTFLGTPFFHSMVARAQSTASDISMLIDSETVLFPEIFNAITSIQKLDKDWFVFSFTPNILNFAYQLAGSGHSWFGQDGRMIESNELQEALFKQSEVRNCSERLLIAWNNLKLPLFHGVMPPFMYGKGFYELWLINEILSSEIRTVFDASNLNLSLYPENLGTLSSMFSEDYSTWSKRTWEYNTNLRVAQSYGLLFFQKTFLSNAPYEIVNSLGQYYFLNEEKGHILAPGTNRKKEILNSLGCHKERNKCSLWQFDNLTLGMPAQIEYKYTLERILQTVSDENKTVILGISGESYRDMLMSWVCRLRNLGITNFIVYALDPETYEFSLLQGLPVFMDTKSPKNISFDDCHFGTECFQRVTKVKSRMVLKILKLGYNVLLSDIDVYWFQNPLPYLSSFGPGVLGAQSDEYNETLPINLPRRLNSGFYFAQSDPITIAAIELVVKHASSSNLSEQPSFYDTLCGEAGANRVGDNRCVERRTNLTVVLLDRDLFPNGAYKGIWEKRDIRSVCANLGCFVLHNNWISGRKRKLERQMASGLWDYDPTLRMCIQN
;
A
#
# COMPACT_ATOMS: atom_id res chain seq x y z
N MET A 1 -50.07 34.09 -20.58
CA MET A 1 -50.02 34.03 -22.05
C MET A 1 -48.57 34.20 -22.49
N ARG A 2 -47.92 33.14 -23.01
CA ARG A 2 -46.76 33.30 -23.92
C ARG A 2 -47.35 33.41 -25.33
N PRO A 3 -46.75 34.21 -26.22
CA PRO A 3 -45.68 33.71 -27.12
C PRO A 3 -44.60 34.81 -27.29
N SER A 4 -43.45 34.69 -27.95
CA SER A 4 -42.82 33.73 -28.86
C SER A 4 -41.36 34.18 -29.02
N GLN A 5 -40.46 33.21 -29.12
CA GLN A 5 -39.11 33.23 -29.72
C GLN A 5 -39.03 33.93 -31.12
N PRO A 6 -37.88 34.01 -31.85
CA PRO A 6 -36.44 33.82 -31.52
C PRO A 6 -35.45 34.77 -32.28
N LEU A 7 -34.13 34.44 -32.21
CA LEU A 7 -33.02 34.62 -33.19
C LEU A 7 -31.97 35.76 -33.00
N LEU A 8 -30.77 35.33 -32.56
CA LEU A 8 -29.38 35.51 -33.09
C LEU A 8 -29.06 36.67 -34.09
N PRO A 9 -27.77 37.01 -34.40
CA PRO A 9 -26.54 37.14 -33.58
C PRO A 9 -25.58 38.28 -34.06
N ARG A 10 -24.37 38.31 -33.48
CA ARG A 10 -23.06 38.76 -34.03
C ARG A 10 -22.71 40.27 -34.11
N PHE A 11 -21.57 40.55 -33.44
CA PHE A 11 -20.40 41.36 -33.85
C PHE A 11 -20.62 42.76 -34.43
N LEU A 12 -20.06 43.77 -33.75
CA LEU A 12 -18.85 44.50 -34.19
C LEU A 12 -18.53 45.63 -33.17
N SER A 13 -17.31 45.57 -32.62
CA SER A 13 -16.58 46.70 -32.03
C SER A 13 -16.23 47.76 -33.10
N PRO A 14 -15.41 48.81 -32.89
CA PRO A 14 -14.90 49.46 -31.67
C PRO A 14 -14.99 51.01 -31.77
N SER A 15 -14.54 51.77 -30.76
CA SER A 15 -13.54 52.86 -30.90
C SER A 15 -13.51 53.78 -29.65
N ARG A 16 -12.31 53.94 -29.05
CA ARG A 16 -11.52 55.20 -28.90
C ARG A 16 -12.16 56.22 -27.94
N ARG A 17 -11.46 56.95 -27.05
CA ARG A 17 -10.06 57.38 -26.88
C ARG A 17 -10.07 58.22 -25.57
N LEU A 18 -9.09 58.19 -24.66
CA LEU A 18 -7.95 59.13 -24.54
C LEU A 18 -7.27 58.82 -23.18
N ARG A 19 -6.01 58.35 -23.16
CA ARG A 19 -4.76 59.09 -22.90
C ARG A 19 -4.62 59.75 -21.50
N GLY A 20 -3.73 59.14 -20.71
CA GLY A 20 -2.97 59.75 -19.62
C GLY A 20 -1.72 58.89 -19.33
N THR A 21 -0.58 59.30 -19.87
CA THR A 21 0.82 58.85 -19.65
C THR A 21 1.32 59.26 -18.25
N ASN A 22 2.31 58.69 -17.54
CA ASN A 22 3.21 57.54 -17.61
C ASN A 22 3.97 57.49 -16.24
N LEU A 23 4.57 56.34 -15.91
CA LEU A 23 5.74 56.15 -15.01
C LEU A 23 5.62 56.36 -13.49
N LYS A 24 5.39 55.26 -12.77
CA LYS A 24 6.14 54.84 -11.55
C LYS A 24 5.98 53.33 -11.33
N GLY A 25 6.28 52.56 -12.38
CA GLY A 25 6.51 51.12 -12.33
C GLY A 25 7.98 50.88 -12.62
N PHE A 26 8.82 50.99 -11.60
CA PHE A 26 10.21 50.51 -11.64
C PHE A 26 10.74 50.09 -10.24
N ASP A 27 9.96 50.26 -9.16
CA ASP A 27 10.41 50.02 -7.79
C ASP A 27 9.82 48.77 -7.12
N SER A 28 8.73 48.17 -7.64
CA SER A 28 8.17 46.92 -7.08
C SER A 28 8.75 45.65 -7.72
N LEU A 29 9.11 45.69 -9.01
CA LEU A 29 9.75 44.56 -9.70
C LEU A 29 11.15 44.27 -9.14
N LEU A 30 11.89 45.31 -8.74
CA LEU A 30 13.20 45.14 -8.11
C LEU A 30 13.11 44.53 -6.69
N ARG A 31 12.04 44.84 -5.95
CA ARG A 31 11.80 44.26 -4.60
C ARG A 31 11.32 42.81 -4.65
N TYR A 32 10.58 42.40 -5.69
CA TYR A 32 10.22 40.99 -5.91
C TYR A 32 11.43 40.14 -6.35
N SER A 33 12.34 40.69 -7.16
CA SER A 33 13.56 39.98 -7.56
C SER A 33 14.54 39.76 -6.39
N ILE A 34 14.65 40.73 -5.46
CA ILE A 34 15.54 40.62 -4.29
C ILE A 34 15.00 39.60 -3.26
N CYS A 35 13.68 39.48 -3.08
CA CYS A 35 13.09 38.46 -2.21
C CYS A 35 13.19 37.04 -2.80
N ILE A 36 13.12 36.88 -4.13
CA ILE A 36 13.27 35.58 -4.80
C ILE A 36 14.74 35.13 -4.73
N ILE A 37 15.71 36.02 -4.93
CA ILE A 37 17.15 35.69 -4.77
C ILE A 37 17.47 35.38 -3.30
N GLY A 38 16.87 36.10 -2.35
CA GLY A 38 17.01 35.81 -0.91
C GLY A 38 16.50 34.42 -0.50
N PHE A 39 15.41 33.94 -1.10
CA PHE A 39 14.89 32.58 -0.85
C PHE A 39 15.76 31.50 -1.48
N PHE A 40 16.34 31.74 -2.66
CA PHE A 40 17.27 30.80 -3.31
C PHE A 40 18.63 30.71 -2.61
N ILE A 41 19.14 31.79 -2.01
CA ILE A 41 20.37 31.74 -1.21
C ILE A 41 20.15 31.02 0.13
N ALA A 42 18.97 31.15 0.74
CA ALA A 42 18.63 30.44 1.98
C ALA A 42 18.42 28.92 1.78
N THR A 43 17.82 28.50 0.66
CA THR A 43 17.71 27.07 0.31
C THR A 43 19.06 26.46 -0.09
N PHE A 44 19.95 27.24 -0.73
CA PHE A 44 21.32 26.79 -1.00
C PHE A 44 22.18 26.73 0.27
N SER A 45 21.95 27.63 1.24
CA SER A 45 22.63 27.59 2.54
C SER A 45 22.22 26.38 3.38
N LEU A 46 20.95 25.94 3.33
CA LEU A 46 20.49 24.70 3.99
C LEU A 46 20.95 23.43 3.24
N TYR A 47 21.03 23.49 1.90
CA TYR A 47 21.62 22.45 1.06
C TYR A 47 23.15 22.32 1.24
N SER A 48 23.83 23.38 1.69
CA SER A 48 25.27 23.37 1.98
C SER A 48 25.61 22.99 3.42
N THR A 49 24.74 23.26 4.40
CA THR A 49 24.98 22.88 5.81
C THR A 49 24.65 21.42 6.15
N LEU A 50 23.82 20.72 5.36
CA LEU A 50 23.68 19.26 5.48
C LEU A 50 24.79 18.49 4.74
N ASN A 51 25.63 19.19 3.98
CA ASN A 51 26.76 18.64 3.23
C ASN A 51 28.12 18.90 3.91
N LEU A 52 28.14 19.27 5.19
CA LEU A 52 29.36 19.62 5.95
C LEU A 52 29.24 19.24 7.44
N HIS A 53 28.97 17.97 7.76
CA HIS A 53 29.41 17.38 9.05
C HIS A 53 29.58 15.87 8.92
N GLY A 54 30.83 15.47 8.65
CA GLY A 54 31.26 14.08 8.59
C GLY A 54 32.39 13.81 7.59
N GLU A 55 33.27 14.79 7.32
CA GLU A 55 34.44 14.56 6.47
C GLU A 55 35.64 14.07 7.32
N LYS A 56 36.24 12.98 6.82
CA LYS A 56 37.66 12.57 6.88
C LYS A 56 38.13 11.67 8.03
N ASN A 57 38.34 10.41 7.67
CA ASN A 57 39.67 9.83 7.72
C ASN A 57 40.06 9.37 6.31
N LEU A 58 40.86 10.19 5.63
CA LEU A 58 41.47 9.89 4.33
C LEU A 58 42.69 9.01 4.57
N GLY A 59 42.47 7.71 4.71
CA GLY A 59 43.55 6.71 4.67
C GLY A 59 43.87 6.38 3.22
N THR A 60 45.00 6.87 2.72
CA THR A 60 45.62 6.39 1.47
C THR A 60 46.09 4.95 1.67
N GLY A 61 45.17 3.99 1.53
CA GLY A 61 45.47 2.57 1.44
C GLY A 61 45.71 2.19 -0.01
N ARG A 62 46.96 1.84 -0.33
CA ARG A 62 47.30 1.11 -1.55
C ARG A 62 46.36 -0.09 -1.69
N LEU A 63 45.68 -0.20 -2.83
CA LEU A 63 44.95 -1.39 -3.27
C LEU A 63 45.92 -2.56 -3.38
N ASN A 64 46.08 -3.31 -2.29
CA ASN A 64 46.54 -4.69 -2.30
C ASN A 64 45.31 -5.59 -2.36
N GLY A 65 45.35 -6.56 -3.26
CA GLY A 65 44.26 -7.45 -3.59
C GLY A 65 43.77 -8.30 -2.42
N ASP A 66 42.47 -8.22 -2.19
CA ASP A 66 41.54 -9.33 -2.02
C ASP A 66 40.15 -8.70 -2.19
N SER A 67 39.52 -8.87 -3.36
CA SER A 67 38.20 -8.28 -3.59
C SER A 67 37.15 -9.08 -2.81
N GLU A 68 36.74 -8.58 -1.65
CA GLU A 68 35.57 -9.11 -0.93
C GLU A 68 34.37 -9.14 -1.89
N LEU A 69 33.71 -10.30 -1.97
CA LEU A 69 32.49 -10.48 -2.77
C LEU A 69 31.40 -9.53 -2.25
N PRO A 70 30.62 -8.88 -3.14
CA PRO A 70 29.61 -7.91 -2.72
C PRO A 70 28.56 -8.57 -1.83
N LYS A 71 28.10 -7.84 -0.81
CA LYS A 71 27.01 -8.27 0.04
C LYS A 71 25.68 -8.15 -0.72
N VAL A 72 24.92 -9.24 -0.79
CA VAL A 72 23.64 -9.28 -1.52
C VAL A 72 22.51 -9.58 -0.55
N THR A 73 21.43 -8.82 -0.63
CA THR A 73 20.18 -9.16 0.06
C THR A 73 19.08 -9.49 -0.94
N ILE A 74 18.52 -10.69 -0.81
CA ILE A 74 17.40 -11.17 -1.61
C ILE A 74 16.12 -10.99 -0.80
N PHE A 75 15.17 -10.28 -1.39
CA PHE A 75 13.89 -9.93 -0.82
C PHE A 75 12.77 -10.68 -1.54
N SER A 76 11.84 -11.26 -0.78
CA SER A 76 10.69 -11.95 -1.35
C SER A 76 9.51 -11.97 -0.37
N ALA A 77 8.29 -12.11 -0.86
CA ALA A 77 7.10 -12.23 -0.02
C ALA A 77 6.46 -13.63 -0.17
N PRO A 78 6.77 -14.57 0.74
CA PRO A 78 6.26 -15.93 0.68
C PRO A 78 4.75 -16.01 0.84
N ARG A 79 4.15 -16.99 0.15
CA ARG A 79 2.72 -17.32 0.32
C ARG A 79 2.53 -18.13 1.61
N PRO A 80 1.63 -17.72 2.51
CA PRO A 80 1.36 -18.47 3.73
C PRO A 80 0.90 -19.90 3.45
N LEU A 81 1.36 -20.86 4.25
CA LEU A 81 0.78 -22.19 4.30
C LEU A 81 -0.68 -22.11 4.77
N ILE A 82 -1.63 -22.42 3.89
CA ILE A 82 -3.05 -22.54 4.22
C ILE A 82 -3.35 -24.03 4.35
N SER A 83 -3.63 -24.51 5.56
CA SER A 83 -3.89 -25.92 5.82
C SER A 83 -5.21 -26.37 5.21
N SER A 84 -5.21 -26.73 3.94
CA SER A 84 -6.28 -27.50 3.31
C SER A 84 -5.67 -28.74 2.65
N ASN A 85 -5.85 -29.89 3.31
CA ASN A 85 -5.61 -31.25 2.79
C ASN A 85 -4.33 -31.47 1.96
N GLY A 86 -3.21 -31.63 2.66
CA GLY A 86 -2.18 -32.63 2.32
C GLY A 86 -1.67 -32.68 0.88
N SER A 87 -1.13 -31.57 0.36
CA SER A 87 0.00 -31.53 -0.59
C SER A 87 0.18 -30.09 -1.07
N ASP A 88 0.41 -29.14 -0.16
CA ASP A 88 0.75 -27.78 -0.59
C ASP A 88 2.19 -27.76 -1.15
N LEU A 89 2.27 -28.11 -2.42
CA LEU A 89 3.45 -28.10 -3.23
C LEU A 89 4.07 -26.70 -3.35
N THR A 90 3.31 -25.64 -3.07
CA THR A 90 3.81 -24.25 -2.96
C THR A 90 4.86 -24.11 -1.89
N TRP A 91 4.68 -24.80 -0.75
CA TRP A 91 5.64 -24.74 0.33
C TRP A 91 6.97 -25.41 -0.03
N ALA A 92 6.89 -26.54 -0.74
CA ALA A 92 8.08 -27.23 -1.25
C ALA A 92 8.85 -26.35 -2.26
N ARG A 93 8.15 -25.64 -3.15
CA ARG A 93 8.76 -24.68 -4.08
C ARG A 93 9.44 -23.52 -3.36
N GLN A 94 8.78 -22.93 -2.35
CA GLN A 94 9.36 -21.84 -1.57
C GLN A 94 10.61 -22.28 -0.79
N LYS A 95 10.59 -23.46 -0.17
CA LYS A 95 11.78 -24.04 0.50
C LYS A 95 12.93 -24.28 -0.49
N LEU A 96 12.62 -24.80 -1.68
CA LEU A 96 13.61 -25.02 -2.73
C LEU A 96 14.22 -23.69 -3.23
N ALA A 97 13.38 -22.68 -3.46
CA ALA A 97 13.81 -21.35 -3.87
C ALA A 97 14.78 -20.74 -2.86
N VAL A 98 14.40 -20.66 -1.57
CA VAL A 98 15.26 -20.12 -0.50
C VAL A 98 16.59 -20.90 -0.40
N ARG A 99 16.56 -22.23 -0.53
CA ARG A 99 17.81 -23.04 -0.56
C ARG A 99 18.69 -22.69 -1.74
N SER A 100 18.13 -22.51 -2.94
CA SER A 100 18.87 -22.11 -4.13
C SER A 100 19.52 -20.72 -3.97
N TRP A 101 18.83 -19.79 -3.29
CA TRP A 101 19.34 -18.43 -3.06
C TRP A 101 20.52 -18.42 -2.09
N LEU A 102 20.39 -19.15 -0.97
CA LEU A 102 21.45 -19.24 0.05
C LEU A 102 22.68 -20.01 -0.44
N ALA A 103 22.53 -20.84 -1.46
CA ALA A 103 23.61 -21.60 -2.09
C ALA A 103 24.50 -20.75 -3.02
N LEU A 104 24.06 -19.55 -3.43
CA LEU A 104 24.81 -18.71 -4.37
C LEU A 104 26.13 -18.19 -3.77
N SER A 105 26.12 -17.80 -2.49
CA SER A 105 27.30 -17.37 -1.73
C SER A 105 26.96 -17.26 -0.25
N ASP A 106 27.99 -17.29 0.61
CA ASP A 106 27.88 -17.00 2.03
C ASP A 106 27.56 -15.52 2.31
N ASN A 107 27.79 -14.62 1.35
CA ASN A 107 27.50 -13.18 1.44
C ASN A 107 26.03 -12.83 1.09
N VAL A 108 25.17 -13.85 0.94
CA VAL A 108 23.74 -13.69 0.66
C VAL A 108 22.93 -13.74 1.95
N ASP A 109 22.24 -12.63 2.22
CA ASP A 109 21.16 -12.54 3.20
C ASP A 109 19.80 -12.63 2.49
N VAL A 110 18.80 -13.21 3.16
CA VAL A 110 17.42 -13.33 2.67
C VAL A 110 16.47 -12.65 3.64
N VAL A 111 15.58 -11.81 3.11
CA VAL A 111 14.52 -11.12 3.85
C VAL A 111 13.17 -11.56 3.29
N LEU A 112 12.37 -12.20 4.13
CA LEU A 112 11.05 -12.70 3.80
C LEU A 112 9.98 -11.76 4.36
N PHE A 113 9.23 -11.11 3.48
CA PHE A 113 8.15 -10.22 3.88
C PHE A 113 6.89 -10.98 4.25
N GLY A 114 6.36 -10.73 5.44
CA GLY A 114 5.06 -11.28 5.82
C GLY A 114 4.78 -11.27 7.31
N ARG A 115 3.49 -11.41 7.64
CA ARG A 115 2.98 -11.40 9.02
C ARG A 115 2.36 -12.72 9.45
N HIS A 116 2.16 -13.65 8.52
CA HIS A 116 1.51 -14.91 8.84
C HIS A 116 2.46 -15.83 9.63
N PRO A 117 2.01 -16.45 10.74
CA PRO A 117 2.87 -17.28 11.58
C PRO A 117 3.57 -18.42 10.83
N SER A 118 2.95 -18.99 9.80
CA SER A 118 3.57 -20.07 9.01
C SER A 118 4.86 -19.68 8.30
N ILE A 119 5.11 -18.38 8.07
CA ILE A 119 6.37 -17.92 7.47
C ILE A 119 7.56 -18.17 8.41
N VAL A 120 7.31 -18.25 9.73
CA VAL A 120 8.33 -18.65 10.71
C VAL A 120 8.86 -20.05 10.40
N GLU A 121 8.01 -20.98 9.98
CA GLU A 121 8.41 -22.33 9.57
C GLU A 121 9.24 -22.32 8.27
N LEU A 122 9.11 -21.31 7.40
CA LEU A 122 10.00 -21.16 6.23
C LEU A 122 11.40 -20.75 6.64
N LYS A 123 11.54 -20.06 7.77
CA LYS A 123 12.83 -19.66 8.33
C LYS A 123 13.46 -20.80 9.16
N GLU A 124 12.66 -21.68 9.76
CA GLU A 124 13.14 -22.79 10.56
C GLU A 124 14.08 -23.71 9.75
N GLY A 125 15.25 -24.00 10.33
CA GLY A 125 16.28 -24.82 9.71
C GLY A 125 17.26 -24.07 8.80
N TYR A 126 17.09 -22.75 8.61
CA TYR A 126 18.06 -21.92 7.91
C TYR A 126 18.97 -21.16 8.89
N SER A 127 20.16 -20.81 8.42
CA SER A 127 21.13 -19.99 9.17
C SER A 127 20.56 -18.61 9.55
N SER A 128 21.27 -17.86 10.39
CA SER A 128 20.92 -16.46 10.73
C SER A 128 20.79 -15.52 9.52
N ARG A 129 21.17 -15.97 8.32
CA ARG A 129 21.04 -15.27 7.03
C ARG A 129 19.59 -15.11 6.55
N VAL A 130 18.62 -15.83 7.11
CA VAL A 130 17.18 -15.67 6.77
C VAL A 130 16.45 -14.90 7.85
N THR A 131 15.82 -13.78 7.48
CA THR A 131 15.06 -12.91 8.38
C THR A 131 13.63 -12.71 7.88
N ILE A 132 12.72 -12.36 8.79
CA ILE A 132 11.32 -12.08 8.46
C ILE A 132 11.08 -10.61 8.73
N GLU A 133 10.48 -9.92 7.77
CA GLU A 133 10.16 -8.49 7.84
C GLU A 133 8.64 -8.29 7.77
N PRO A 134 7.96 -8.13 8.92
CA PRO A 134 6.53 -7.88 8.96
C PRO A 134 6.16 -6.41 8.73
N SER A 135 7.13 -5.49 8.82
CA SER A 135 6.92 -4.05 8.76
C SER A 135 6.89 -3.57 7.31
N ILE A 136 5.86 -3.99 6.59
CA ILE A 136 5.41 -3.40 5.32
C ILE A 136 3.89 -3.28 5.32
N ASP A 137 3.32 -2.58 4.34
CA ASP A 137 1.86 -2.46 4.21
C ASP A 137 1.26 -3.71 3.54
N PHE A 138 0.05 -4.07 3.96
CA PHE A 138 -0.72 -5.20 3.44
C PHE A 138 -2.17 -4.80 3.16
N THR A 139 -2.80 -5.45 2.19
CA THR A 139 -4.25 -5.40 2.02
C THR A 139 -4.95 -6.11 3.17
N PHE A 140 -6.26 -5.88 3.32
CA PHE A 140 -7.08 -6.60 4.32
C PHE A 140 -7.13 -8.12 4.11
N LEU A 141 -6.69 -8.62 2.95
CA LEU A 141 -6.56 -10.05 2.64
C LEU A 141 -5.13 -10.59 2.84
N GLY A 142 -4.23 -9.79 3.41
CA GLY A 142 -2.85 -10.14 3.68
C GLY A 142 -1.94 -10.12 2.45
N THR A 143 -2.35 -9.48 1.34
CA THR A 143 -1.48 -9.33 0.17
C THR A 143 -0.48 -8.19 0.43
N PRO A 144 0.83 -8.43 0.30
CA PRO A 144 1.84 -7.39 0.46
C PRO A 144 1.69 -6.29 -0.59
N PHE A 145 1.95 -5.06 -0.18
CA PHE A 145 2.11 -3.95 -1.12
C PHE A 145 3.55 -3.86 -1.64
N PHE A 146 3.70 -3.87 -2.96
CA PHE A 146 4.99 -3.86 -3.65
C PHE A 146 5.79 -2.57 -3.39
N HIS A 147 5.15 -1.40 -3.36
CA HIS A 147 5.83 -0.14 -3.04
C HIS A 147 6.51 -0.15 -1.66
N SER A 148 5.86 -0.70 -0.65
CA SER A 148 6.48 -0.87 0.68
C SER A 148 7.63 -1.88 0.67
N MET A 149 7.51 -2.95 -0.15
CA MET A 149 8.62 -3.91 -0.33
C MET A 149 9.84 -3.24 -0.98
N VAL A 150 9.64 -2.44 -2.03
CA VAL A 150 10.73 -1.70 -2.69
C VAL A 150 11.35 -0.67 -1.74
N ALA A 151 10.53 0.11 -1.03
CA ALA A 151 11.03 1.08 -0.05
C ALA A 151 11.90 0.40 1.02
N ARG A 152 11.46 -0.76 1.53
CA ARG A 152 12.24 -1.53 2.51
C ARG A 152 13.52 -2.09 1.90
N ALA A 153 13.47 -2.61 0.68
CA ALA A 153 14.64 -3.11 -0.04
C ALA A 153 15.66 -1.99 -0.38
N GLN A 154 15.23 -0.75 -0.58
CA GLN A 154 16.12 0.41 -0.78
C GLN A 154 16.77 0.90 0.51
N SER A 155 16.16 0.62 1.67
CA SER A 155 16.70 1.01 2.98
C SER A 155 17.80 0.07 3.52
N THR A 156 18.11 -1.01 2.80
CA THR A 156 19.13 -1.97 3.23
C THR A 156 20.55 -1.41 3.12
N ALA A 157 21.45 -1.92 3.95
CA ALA A 157 22.87 -1.56 3.94
C ALA A 157 23.73 -2.44 3.02
N SER A 158 23.15 -3.46 2.39
CA SER A 158 23.87 -4.36 1.48
C SER A 158 24.24 -3.68 0.16
N ASP A 159 25.30 -4.13 -0.50
CA ASP A 159 25.77 -3.54 -1.77
C ASP A 159 24.74 -3.73 -2.91
N ILE A 160 24.00 -4.83 -2.87
CA ILE A 160 23.03 -5.21 -3.91
C ILE A 160 21.71 -5.63 -3.25
N SER A 161 20.62 -5.11 -3.79
CA SER A 161 19.26 -5.56 -3.49
C SER A 161 18.71 -6.34 -4.67
N MET A 162 18.05 -7.46 -4.37
CA MET A 162 17.37 -8.29 -5.35
C MET A 162 15.94 -8.57 -4.86
N LEU A 163 14.94 -8.35 -5.71
CA LEU A 163 13.56 -8.72 -5.45
C LEU A 163 13.17 -9.86 -6.40
N ILE A 164 12.59 -10.92 -5.83
CA ILE A 164 12.27 -12.14 -6.57
C ILE A 164 10.96 -12.76 -6.09
N ASP A 165 10.24 -13.44 -6.98
CA ASP A 165 9.12 -14.32 -6.61
C ASP A 165 9.57 -15.43 -5.66
N SER A 166 8.74 -15.72 -4.65
CA SER A 166 9.09 -16.62 -3.55
C SER A 166 9.29 -18.07 -3.96
N GLU A 167 8.94 -18.43 -5.20
CA GLU A 167 9.01 -19.78 -5.75
C GLU A 167 9.99 -19.90 -6.92
N THR A 168 10.74 -18.84 -7.21
CA THR A 168 11.74 -18.85 -8.29
C THR A 168 13.06 -19.39 -7.79
N VAL A 169 13.57 -20.40 -8.50
CA VAL A 169 14.90 -20.97 -8.28
C VAL A 169 15.95 -20.11 -8.99
N LEU A 170 17.08 -19.87 -8.33
CA LEU A 170 18.23 -19.16 -8.90
C LEU A 170 19.38 -20.11 -9.24
N PHE A 171 20.09 -19.77 -10.31
CA PHE A 171 21.33 -20.44 -10.69
C PHE A 171 22.57 -19.58 -10.35
N PRO A 172 23.73 -20.20 -10.04
CA PRO A 172 24.97 -19.49 -9.66
C PRO A 172 25.46 -18.43 -10.67
N GLU A 173 25.14 -18.60 -11.95
CA GLU A 173 25.52 -17.73 -13.06
C GLU A 173 25.05 -16.28 -12.88
N ILE A 174 24.05 -16.04 -12.03
CA ILE A 174 23.58 -14.69 -11.69
C ILE A 174 24.70 -13.82 -11.11
N PHE A 175 25.60 -14.39 -10.30
CA PHE A 175 26.73 -13.64 -9.73
C PHE A 175 27.83 -13.38 -10.73
N ASN A 176 28.01 -14.24 -11.73
CA ASN A 176 28.92 -13.97 -12.84
C ASN A 176 28.44 -12.78 -13.67
N ALA A 177 27.13 -12.71 -13.94
CA ALA A 177 26.51 -11.59 -14.64
C ALA A 177 26.61 -10.29 -13.81
N ILE A 178 26.21 -10.32 -12.54
CA ILE A 178 26.26 -9.16 -11.63
C ILE A 178 27.68 -8.63 -11.46
N THR A 179 28.66 -9.51 -11.21
CA THR A 179 30.08 -9.13 -11.05
C THR A 179 30.60 -8.47 -12.33
N SER A 180 30.14 -8.92 -13.50
CA SER A 180 30.52 -8.31 -14.78
C SER A 180 29.89 -6.92 -14.98
N ILE A 181 28.65 -6.70 -14.52
CA ILE A 181 28.01 -5.39 -14.54
C ILE A 181 28.71 -4.43 -13.58
N GLN A 182 29.09 -4.88 -12.38
CA GLN A 182 29.78 -4.05 -11.38
C GLN A 182 31.11 -3.48 -11.90
N LYS A 183 31.81 -4.20 -12.78
CA LYS A 183 33.05 -3.72 -13.43
C LYS A 183 32.83 -2.50 -14.34
N LEU A 184 31.59 -2.13 -14.66
CA LEU A 184 31.27 -0.93 -15.44
C LEU A 184 31.38 0.36 -14.61
N ASP A 185 31.46 0.27 -13.27
CA ASP A 185 31.55 1.40 -12.34
C ASP A 185 30.44 2.45 -12.55
N LYS A 186 29.19 1.97 -12.62
CA LYS A 186 27.98 2.79 -12.82
C LYS A 186 26.85 2.32 -11.92
N ASP A 187 25.88 3.20 -11.67
CA ASP A 187 24.57 2.80 -11.18
C ASP A 187 23.83 1.97 -12.21
N TRP A 188 23.31 0.82 -11.78
CA TRP A 188 22.66 -0.14 -12.66
C TRP A 188 21.38 -0.70 -12.07
N PHE A 189 20.54 -1.19 -12.97
CA PHE A 189 19.37 -2.01 -12.69
C PHE A 189 19.36 -3.15 -13.71
N VAL A 190 19.12 -4.37 -13.26
CA VAL A 190 19.01 -5.55 -14.13
C VAL A 190 17.68 -6.23 -13.87
N PHE A 191 17.03 -6.69 -14.94
CA PHE A 191 15.86 -7.54 -14.85
C PHE A 191 16.03 -8.80 -15.71
N SER A 192 15.33 -9.86 -15.33
CA SER A 192 15.25 -11.11 -16.11
C SER A 192 13.86 -11.72 -15.96
N PHE A 193 13.21 -12.01 -17.09
CA PHE A 193 11.99 -12.81 -17.09
C PHE A 193 12.30 -14.25 -16.69
N THR A 194 11.46 -14.83 -15.84
CA THR A 194 11.65 -16.21 -15.36
C THR A 194 10.88 -17.19 -16.26
N PRO A 195 11.55 -18.15 -16.91
CA PRO A 195 10.91 -19.21 -17.69
C PRO A 195 10.19 -20.21 -16.79
N ASN A 196 9.01 -20.67 -17.22
CA ASN A 196 8.31 -21.77 -16.57
C ASN A 196 8.85 -23.11 -17.10
N ILE A 197 9.18 -24.01 -16.18
CA ILE A 197 9.62 -25.37 -16.49
C ILE A 197 8.55 -26.33 -15.99
N LEU A 198 7.82 -26.94 -16.91
CA LEU A 198 6.80 -27.95 -16.63
C LEU A 198 7.43 -29.13 -15.87
N ASN A 199 8.20 -29.98 -16.53
CA ASN A 199 8.75 -31.21 -15.94
C ASN A 199 10.04 -30.98 -15.13
N PHE A 200 9.94 -30.25 -14.01
CA PHE A 200 11.07 -30.09 -13.09
C PHE A 200 11.14 -31.25 -12.07
N ALA A 201 12.09 -32.16 -12.26
CA ALA A 201 12.22 -33.39 -11.48
C ALA A 201 13.60 -33.54 -10.83
N TYR A 202 14.13 -32.45 -10.28
CA TYR A 202 15.47 -32.38 -9.70
C TYR A 202 15.41 -31.99 -8.23
N GLN A 203 16.31 -32.55 -7.42
CA GLN A 203 16.46 -32.22 -6.01
C GLN A 203 17.81 -31.53 -5.78
N LEU A 204 17.80 -30.37 -5.12
CA LEU A 204 19.02 -29.64 -4.80
C LEU A 204 19.83 -30.38 -3.72
N ALA A 205 21.08 -30.68 -4.01
CA ALA A 205 21.99 -31.32 -3.07
C ALA A 205 22.24 -30.43 -1.84
N GLY A 206 22.72 -31.03 -0.75
CA GLY A 206 23.04 -30.30 0.48
C GLY A 206 24.13 -29.22 0.30
N SER A 207 25.03 -29.41 -0.68
CA SER A 207 26.08 -28.44 -1.05
C SER A 207 25.54 -27.23 -1.80
N GLY A 208 24.33 -27.29 -2.38
CA GLY A 208 23.71 -26.20 -3.13
C GLY A 208 24.27 -25.95 -4.54
N HIS A 209 25.33 -26.64 -4.94
CA HIS A 209 25.99 -26.45 -6.24
C HIS A 209 25.58 -27.51 -7.28
N SER A 210 25.13 -28.67 -6.81
CA SER A 210 24.74 -29.81 -7.64
C SER A 210 23.31 -30.29 -7.36
N TRP A 211 22.77 -31.05 -8.30
CA TRP A 211 21.39 -31.50 -8.34
C TRP A 211 21.31 -33.01 -8.53
N PHE A 212 20.31 -33.66 -7.95
CA PHE A 212 20.02 -35.07 -8.18
C PHE A 212 18.83 -35.21 -9.13
N GLY A 213 19.01 -35.95 -10.23
CA GLY A 213 17.93 -36.38 -11.11
C GLY A 213 17.10 -37.52 -10.50
N GLN A 214 15.99 -37.90 -11.14
CA GLN A 214 15.14 -39.02 -10.69
C GLN A 214 15.86 -40.37 -10.67
N ASP A 215 16.89 -40.53 -11.50
CA ASP A 215 17.76 -41.71 -11.54
C ASP A 215 18.83 -41.71 -10.45
N GLY A 216 18.83 -40.71 -9.56
CA GLY A 216 19.79 -40.53 -8.49
C GLY A 216 21.16 -40.03 -8.95
N ARG A 217 21.34 -39.71 -10.24
CA ARG A 217 22.61 -39.15 -10.74
C ARG A 217 22.76 -37.70 -10.34
N MET A 218 23.97 -37.35 -9.94
CA MET A 218 24.37 -35.98 -9.65
C MET A 218 24.66 -35.24 -10.97
N ILE A 219 24.16 -34.01 -11.08
CA ILE A 219 24.29 -33.13 -12.24
C ILE A 219 24.69 -31.76 -11.71
N GLU A 220 25.72 -31.14 -12.28
CA GLU A 220 26.15 -29.80 -11.90
C GLU A 220 25.15 -28.74 -12.40
N SER A 221 25.08 -27.57 -11.73
CA SER A 221 24.08 -26.54 -12.06
C SER A 221 24.15 -26.05 -13.50
N ASN A 222 25.35 -25.94 -14.07
CA ASN A 222 25.58 -25.55 -15.47
C ASN A 222 25.05 -26.61 -16.46
N GLU A 223 25.33 -27.89 -16.20
CA GLU A 223 24.85 -29.01 -17.00
C GLU A 223 23.32 -29.12 -16.96
N LEU A 224 22.73 -28.89 -15.77
CA LEU A 224 21.28 -28.87 -15.60
C LEU A 224 20.65 -27.73 -16.39
N GLN A 225 21.22 -26.53 -16.32
CA GLN A 225 20.77 -25.38 -17.10
C GLN A 225 20.80 -25.71 -18.59
N GLU A 226 21.93 -26.20 -19.12
CA GLU A 226 22.02 -26.60 -20.52
C GLU A 226 20.98 -27.66 -20.90
N ALA A 227 20.76 -28.68 -20.06
CA ALA A 227 19.79 -29.75 -20.33
C ALA A 227 18.35 -29.21 -20.39
N LEU A 228 17.95 -28.38 -19.42
CA LEU A 228 16.60 -27.80 -19.36
C LEU A 228 16.32 -26.89 -20.55
N PHE A 229 17.29 -26.05 -20.92
CA PHE A 229 17.09 -25.05 -21.98
C PHE A 229 17.37 -25.59 -23.39
N LYS A 230 18.05 -26.73 -23.55
CA LYS A 230 18.16 -27.46 -24.84
C LYS A 230 16.94 -28.35 -25.13
N GLN A 231 16.30 -28.94 -24.10
CA GLN A 231 15.18 -29.88 -24.27
C GLN A 231 13.79 -29.21 -24.28
N SER A 232 13.69 -27.97 -23.81
CA SER A 232 12.38 -27.35 -23.63
C SER A 232 11.81 -26.76 -24.93
N GLU A 233 10.61 -27.20 -25.28
CA GLU A 233 9.63 -26.27 -25.85
C GLU A 233 9.32 -25.22 -24.77
N VAL A 234 10.14 -24.17 -24.63
CA VAL A 234 9.81 -23.02 -23.75
C VAL A 234 8.50 -22.44 -24.27
N ARG A 235 7.38 -22.77 -23.61
CA ARG A 235 6.04 -22.43 -24.11
C ARG A 235 5.54 -21.09 -23.61
N ASN A 236 5.81 -20.68 -22.36
CA ASN A 236 5.33 -19.41 -21.81
C ASN A 236 6.30 -18.82 -20.78
N CYS A 237 6.73 -17.58 -20.98
CA CYS A 237 7.45 -16.79 -20.00
C CYS A 237 6.49 -16.42 -18.87
N SER A 238 6.92 -16.53 -17.62
CA SER A 238 6.06 -16.12 -16.53
C SER A 238 6.05 -14.59 -16.39
N GLU A 239 4.96 -14.06 -15.82
CA GLU A 239 4.92 -12.67 -15.33
C GLU A 239 5.89 -12.43 -14.16
N ARG A 240 6.64 -13.45 -13.71
CA ARG A 240 7.61 -13.32 -12.62
C ARG A 240 8.89 -12.71 -13.15
N LEU A 241 9.26 -11.63 -12.50
CA LEU A 241 10.46 -10.89 -12.78
C LEU A 241 11.48 -11.09 -11.65
N LEU A 242 12.71 -11.43 -12.04
CA LEU A 242 13.87 -11.18 -11.20
C LEU A 242 14.31 -9.75 -11.44
N ILE A 243 14.44 -8.95 -10.39
CA ILE A 243 15.04 -7.62 -10.47
C ILE A 243 16.16 -7.47 -9.46
N ALA A 244 17.23 -6.79 -9.85
CA ALA A 244 18.30 -6.42 -8.93
C ALA A 244 18.91 -5.06 -9.28
N TRP A 245 19.46 -4.39 -8.29
CA TRP A 245 20.17 -3.11 -8.44
C TRP A 245 21.25 -2.96 -7.38
N ASN A 246 22.24 -2.10 -7.66
CA ASN A 246 23.23 -1.70 -6.66
C ASN A 246 22.71 -0.56 -5.76
N ASN A 247 22.96 -0.68 -4.46
CA ASN A 247 22.54 0.28 -3.45
C ASN A 247 23.59 1.38 -3.24
N LEU A 248 23.74 2.24 -4.25
CA LEU A 248 24.48 3.50 -4.11
C LEU A 248 23.53 4.62 -3.62
N LYS A 249 23.97 5.89 -3.72
CA LYS A 249 23.21 7.04 -3.20
C LYS A 249 22.03 7.48 -4.07
N LEU A 250 21.89 6.94 -5.29
CA LEU A 250 20.86 7.36 -6.22
C LEU A 250 19.54 6.61 -6.00
N PRO A 251 18.39 7.28 -6.13
CA PRO A 251 17.09 6.60 -6.10
C PRO A 251 16.96 5.62 -7.27
N LEU A 252 15.97 4.72 -7.18
CA LEU A 252 15.75 3.72 -8.23
C LEU A 252 15.17 4.35 -9.51
N PHE A 253 14.26 5.31 -9.37
CA PHE A 253 13.66 6.12 -10.44
C PHE A 253 13.14 7.45 -9.88
N HIS A 254 12.65 8.35 -10.75
CA HIS A 254 12.04 9.62 -10.35
C HIS A 254 10.56 9.43 -9.96
N GLY A 255 10.16 9.93 -8.78
CA GLY A 255 8.75 9.95 -8.36
C GLY A 255 8.45 9.00 -7.21
N VAL A 256 7.17 8.66 -7.06
CA VAL A 256 6.65 7.86 -5.95
C VAL A 256 6.04 6.59 -6.50
N MET A 257 6.44 5.44 -5.95
CA MET A 257 5.89 4.17 -6.39
C MET A 257 4.39 4.07 -6.02
N PRO A 258 3.50 3.75 -6.98
CA PRO A 258 2.09 3.54 -6.70
C PRO A 258 1.84 2.31 -5.83
N PRO A 259 0.68 2.23 -5.15
CA PRO A 259 0.37 1.14 -4.22
C PRO A 259 -0.02 -0.17 -4.92
N PHE A 260 0.90 -0.72 -5.71
CA PHE A 260 0.71 -2.01 -6.35
C PHE A 260 0.68 -3.15 -5.34
N MET A 261 -0.20 -4.12 -5.56
CA MET A 261 -0.25 -5.38 -4.82
C MET A 261 0.71 -6.39 -5.43
N TYR A 262 1.59 -6.96 -4.62
CA TYR A 262 2.59 -7.91 -5.06
C TYR A 262 1.97 -9.22 -5.58
N GLY A 263 2.52 -9.76 -6.68
CA GLY A 263 2.04 -10.98 -7.32
C GLY A 263 0.68 -10.84 -8.04
N LYS A 264 0.26 -9.60 -8.36
CA LYS A 264 -1.01 -9.30 -9.08
C LYS A 264 -0.80 -8.60 -10.43
N GLY A 265 0.38 -8.77 -11.01
CA GLY A 265 0.76 -8.26 -12.34
C GLY A 265 0.88 -6.73 -12.45
N PHE A 266 1.29 -6.28 -13.63
CA PHE A 266 1.48 -4.89 -14.08
C PHE A 266 2.58 -4.08 -13.39
N TYR A 267 2.88 -4.33 -12.11
CA TYR A 267 3.84 -3.51 -11.36
C TYR A 267 5.30 -3.74 -11.81
N GLU A 268 5.62 -4.93 -12.29
CA GLU A 268 6.95 -5.31 -12.80
C GLU A 268 7.30 -4.50 -14.04
N LEU A 269 6.39 -4.51 -15.02
CA LEU A 269 6.55 -3.77 -16.27
C LEU A 269 6.48 -2.25 -16.04
N TRP A 270 5.60 -1.81 -15.14
CA TRP A 270 5.52 -0.40 -14.75
C TRP A 270 6.85 0.07 -14.16
N LEU A 271 7.45 -0.70 -13.26
CA LEU A 271 8.74 -0.37 -12.65
C LEU A 271 9.85 -0.27 -13.69
N ILE A 272 9.97 -1.26 -14.60
CA ILE A 272 10.99 -1.22 -15.66
C ILE A 272 10.83 0.04 -16.51
N ASN A 273 9.61 0.39 -16.90
CA ASN A 273 9.33 1.59 -17.69
C ASN A 273 9.76 2.87 -16.98
N GLU A 274 9.45 3.03 -15.69
CA GLU A 274 9.82 4.22 -14.94
C GLU A 274 11.32 4.34 -14.71
N ILE A 275 12.00 3.22 -14.44
CA ILE A 275 13.46 3.22 -14.31
C ILE A 275 14.12 3.63 -15.63
N LEU A 276 13.69 3.04 -16.75
CA LEU A 276 14.19 3.39 -18.09
C LEU A 276 13.93 4.86 -18.43
N SER A 277 12.73 5.35 -18.15
CA SER A 277 12.33 6.73 -18.43
C SER A 277 13.06 7.75 -17.54
N SER A 278 13.50 7.34 -16.35
CA SER A 278 14.20 8.22 -15.43
C SER A 278 15.66 8.51 -15.82
N GLU A 279 16.28 7.63 -16.60
CA GLU A 279 17.70 7.70 -16.99
C GLU A 279 18.70 7.83 -15.82
N ILE A 280 18.28 7.56 -14.58
CA ILE A 280 19.13 7.63 -13.39
C ILE A 280 20.14 6.48 -13.37
N ARG A 281 19.75 5.31 -13.92
CA ARG A 281 20.50 4.06 -13.86
C ARG A 281 20.63 3.45 -15.24
N THR A 282 21.74 2.74 -15.47
CA THR A 282 21.88 1.92 -16.68
C THR A 282 21.07 0.64 -16.53
N VAL A 283 20.13 0.40 -17.45
CA VAL A 283 19.24 -0.76 -17.39
C VAL A 283 19.75 -1.89 -18.26
N PHE A 284 19.76 -3.11 -17.72
CA PHE A 284 20.18 -4.33 -18.39
C PHE A 284 19.05 -5.37 -18.45
N ASP A 285 18.84 -5.96 -19.63
CA ASP A 285 17.96 -7.11 -19.84
C ASP A 285 18.80 -8.39 -19.85
N ALA A 286 18.64 -9.20 -18.80
CA ALA A 286 19.34 -10.47 -18.62
C ALA A 286 18.47 -11.68 -18.99
N SER A 287 17.31 -11.48 -19.61
CA SER A 287 16.35 -12.55 -19.90
C SER A 287 16.89 -13.63 -20.84
N ASN A 288 17.98 -13.35 -21.56
CA ASN A 288 18.66 -14.31 -22.42
C ASN A 288 19.64 -15.24 -21.68
N LEU A 289 19.97 -14.97 -20.42
CA LEU A 289 21.02 -15.69 -19.66
C LEU A 289 20.53 -16.87 -18.82
N ASN A 290 19.24 -17.24 -18.89
CA ASN A 290 18.68 -18.39 -18.18
C ASN A 290 19.01 -18.42 -16.66
N LEU A 291 19.03 -17.24 -16.00
CA LEU A 291 19.53 -17.08 -14.63
C LEU A 291 18.61 -17.66 -13.55
N SER A 292 17.36 -17.91 -13.91
CA SER A 292 16.32 -18.37 -13.00
C SER A 292 15.34 -19.32 -13.69
N LEU A 293 14.57 -20.06 -12.89
CA LEU A 293 13.43 -20.82 -13.39
C LEU A 293 12.30 -20.89 -12.36
N TYR A 294 11.09 -21.12 -12.86
CA TYR A 294 9.95 -21.47 -12.03
C TYR A 294 9.56 -22.95 -12.26
N PRO A 295 9.58 -23.82 -11.23
CA PRO A 295 9.24 -25.23 -11.37
C PRO A 295 7.72 -25.46 -11.28
N GLU A 296 7.06 -25.74 -12.40
CA GLU A 296 5.60 -25.82 -12.51
C GLU A 296 5.02 -27.18 -12.09
N ASN A 297 5.75 -28.29 -12.23
CA ASN A 297 5.27 -29.63 -11.79
C ASN A 297 5.47 -29.95 -10.31
N LEU A 298 6.25 -29.16 -9.57
CA LEU A 298 6.21 -29.21 -8.12
C LEU A 298 4.96 -28.48 -7.64
N GLY A 299 3.80 -28.76 -8.22
CA GLY A 299 2.50 -28.11 -8.05
C GLY A 299 2.26 -26.96 -9.02
N THR A 300 1.13 -27.01 -9.71
CA THR A 300 0.67 -25.96 -10.61
C THR A 300 0.69 -24.62 -9.89
N LEU A 301 1.31 -23.59 -10.49
CA LEU A 301 0.86 -22.25 -10.15
C LEU A 301 -0.57 -22.14 -10.64
N SER A 302 -1.39 -21.50 -9.82
CA SER A 302 -2.31 -20.41 -10.17
C SER A 302 -1.75 -19.49 -11.30
N SER A 303 -1.39 -20.02 -12.46
CA SER A 303 -1.47 -19.29 -13.70
C SER A 303 -2.96 -19.03 -13.95
N MET A 304 -3.25 -17.96 -14.69
CA MET A 304 -4.55 -17.29 -14.82
C MET A 304 -5.74 -18.16 -15.28
N PHE A 305 -5.58 -19.48 -15.43
CA PHE A 305 -6.59 -20.39 -15.96
C PHE A 305 -6.42 -21.79 -15.31
N SER A 306 -7.37 -22.20 -14.45
CA SER A 306 -7.54 -23.53 -13.79
C SER A 306 -6.88 -23.71 -12.40
N GLU A 307 -7.48 -24.22 -11.32
CA GLU A 307 -8.83 -24.68 -10.99
C GLU A 307 -8.98 -24.61 -9.45
N ASP A 308 -9.51 -23.49 -8.95
CA ASP A 308 -10.38 -23.48 -7.78
C ASP A 308 -11.30 -22.27 -7.96
N TYR A 309 -12.41 -22.51 -8.65
CA TYR A 309 -13.37 -21.48 -9.06
C TYR A 309 -13.84 -20.62 -7.85
N SER A 310 -13.74 -21.20 -6.65
CA SER A 310 -14.09 -20.54 -5.40
C SER A 310 -13.05 -19.53 -4.93
N THR A 311 -11.76 -19.66 -5.27
CA THR A 311 -10.66 -18.81 -4.76
C THR A 311 -10.21 -17.79 -5.80
N TRP A 312 -10.24 -18.17 -7.09
CA TRP A 312 -10.01 -17.29 -8.23
C TRP A 312 -11.00 -16.12 -8.30
N SER A 313 -12.30 -16.39 -8.13
CA SER A 313 -13.34 -15.36 -8.12
C SER A 313 -13.24 -14.38 -6.93
N LYS A 314 -12.54 -14.76 -5.85
CA LYS A 314 -12.43 -13.93 -4.64
C LYS A 314 -11.37 -12.83 -4.78
N ARG A 315 -10.27 -13.04 -5.51
CA ARG A 315 -9.13 -12.09 -5.55
C ARG A 315 -8.91 -11.38 -6.90
N THR A 316 -9.79 -11.56 -7.89
CA THR A 316 -9.72 -10.88 -9.19
C THR A 316 -9.64 -9.35 -9.06
N TRP A 317 -10.26 -8.79 -8.02
CA TRP A 317 -10.22 -7.35 -7.76
C TRP A 317 -8.81 -6.83 -7.53
N GLU A 318 -7.89 -7.61 -6.91
CA GLU A 318 -6.51 -7.19 -6.64
C GLU A 318 -5.75 -6.96 -7.96
N TYR A 319 -5.93 -7.86 -8.93
CA TYR A 319 -5.37 -7.73 -10.28
C TYR A 319 -5.97 -6.54 -11.04
N ASN A 320 -7.31 -6.41 -11.04
CA ASN A 320 -7.99 -5.27 -11.68
C ASN A 320 -7.58 -3.93 -11.06
N THR A 321 -7.31 -3.92 -9.76
CA THR A 321 -6.81 -2.75 -9.04
C THR A 321 -5.39 -2.41 -9.50
N ASN A 322 -4.47 -3.38 -9.59
CA ASN A 322 -3.13 -3.13 -10.16
C ASN A 322 -3.20 -2.58 -11.59
N LEU A 323 -4.07 -3.13 -12.45
CA LEU A 323 -4.31 -2.59 -13.79
C LEU A 323 -4.75 -1.13 -13.73
N ARG A 324 -5.71 -0.80 -12.85
CA ARG A 324 -6.20 0.57 -12.67
C ARG A 324 -5.12 1.51 -12.13
N VAL A 325 -4.30 1.05 -11.20
CA VAL A 325 -3.15 1.79 -10.67
C VAL A 325 -2.16 2.08 -11.79
N ALA A 326 -1.75 1.07 -12.57
CA ALA A 326 -0.83 1.26 -13.69
C ALA A 326 -1.36 2.30 -14.70
N GLN A 327 -2.65 2.22 -15.05
CA GLN A 327 -3.28 3.20 -15.94
C GLN A 327 -3.29 4.62 -15.36
N SER A 328 -3.55 4.77 -14.06
CA SER A 328 -3.67 6.07 -13.40
C SER A 328 -2.32 6.76 -13.18
N TYR A 329 -1.26 5.97 -13.01
CA TYR A 329 0.11 6.45 -12.75
C TYR A 329 1.00 6.41 -14.00
N GLY A 330 0.36 6.48 -15.17
CA GLY A 330 1.03 6.36 -16.45
C GLY A 330 1.28 4.90 -16.82
N LEU A 331 0.53 4.41 -17.82
CA LEU A 331 0.93 3.44 -18.83
C LEU A 331 -0.28 3.12 -19.71
N LEU A 332 -0.39 3.79 -20.86
CA LEU A 332 -0.86 3.10 -22.05
C LEU A 332 0.36 2.36 -22.55
N PHE A 333 0.32 1.03 -22.54
CA PHE A 333 1.25 0.13 -23.22
C PHE A 333 2.03 0.82 -24.36
N PHE A 334 3.36 0.81 -24.28
CA PHE A 334 4.24 1.22 -25.37
C PHE A 334 3.91 2.57 -26.00
N GLN A 335 3.95 3.66 -25.21
CA GLN A 335 4.33 4.91 -25.87
C GLN A 335 5.68 4.65 -26.56
N LYS A 336 5.83 5.17 -27.78
CA LYS A 336 7.04 5.11 -28.62
C LYS A 336 8.33 5.63 -27.94
N THR A 337 8.30 5.91 -26.64
CA THR A 337 9.41 6.32 -25.77
C THR A 337 10.50 5.26 -25.62
N PHE A 338 10.22 3.98 -25.90
CA PHE A 338 11.30 2.97 -25.99
C PHE A 338 12.32 3.27 -27.08
N LEU A 339 11.95 3.97 -28.17
CA LEU A 339 12.87 4.27 -29.28
C LEU A 339 14.05 5.18 -28.90
N SER A 340 14.01 5.84 -27.73
CA SER A 340 15.12 6.65 -27.23
C SER A 340 15.96 5.94 -26.15
N ASN A 341 15.38 5.02 -25.37
CA ASN A 341 16.01 4.43 -24.17
C ASN A 341 15.75 2.93 -24.03
N ALA A 342 16.12 2.12 -25.01
CA ALA A 342 16.16 0.66 -24.84
C ALA A 342 17.17 0.21 -23.77
N PRO A 343 16.89 -0.89 -23.05
CA PRO A 343 17.84 -1.53 -22.14
C PRO A 343 19.02 -2.15 -22.91
N TYR A 344 20.13 -2.40 -22.21
CA TYR A 344 21.25 -3.17 -22.72
C TYR A 344 20.99 -4.67 -22.54
N GLU A 345 20.97 -5.43 -23.62
CA GLU A 345 20.91 -6.89 -23.58
C GLU A 345 22.25 -7.47 -23.09
N ILE A 346 22.20 -8.41 -22.15
CA ILE A 346 23.40 -9.11 -21.69
C ILE A 346 23.61 -10.40 -22.49
N VAL A 347 24.79 -10.53 -23.09
CA VAL A 347 25.19 -11.72 -23.84
C VAL A 347 26.43 -12.34 -23.19
N ASN A 348 26.37 -13.65 -22.95
CA ASN A 348 27.53 -14.44 -22.54
C ASN A 348 28.10 -15.17 -23.76
N SER A 349 29.38 -14.94 -24.05
CA SER A 349 30.13 -15.69 -25.06
C SER A 349 31.47 -16.14 -24.47
N LEU A 350 31.68 -17.46 -24.40
CA LEU A 350 32.91 -18.08 -23.89
C LEU A 350 33.29 -17.61 -22.47
N GLY A 351 32.30 -17.38 -21.60
CA GLY A 351 32.52 -16.91 -20.22
C GLY A 351 32.81 -15.41 -20.08
N GLN A 352 32.73 -14.66 -21.18
CA GLN A 352 32.81 -13.20 -21.21
C GLN A 352 31.43 -12.60 -21.39
N TYR A 353 31.11 -11.57 -20.59
CA TYR A 353 29.83 -10.86 -20.65
C TYR A 353 29.96 -9.56 -21.43
N TYR A 354 29.05 -9.38 -22.40
CA TYR A 354 28.93 -8.19 -23.23
C TYR A 354 27.56 -7.56 -23.06
N PHE A 355 27.49 -6.24 -23.18
CA PHE A 355 26.24 -5.49 -23.03
C PHE A 355 25.94 -4.74 -24.32
N LEU A 356 24.88 -5.14 -25.01
CA LEU A 356 24.54 -4.68 -26.35
C LEU A 356 23.29 -3.80 -26.30
N ASN A 357 23.32 -2.65 -26.96
CA ASN A 357 22.14 -1.84 -27.19
C ASN A 357 22.00 -1.62 -28.70
N GLU A 358 21.12 -2.41 -29.34
CA GLU A 358 20.91 -2.39 -30.79
C GLU A 358 20.39 -1.02 -31.27
N GLU A 359 19.51 -0.37 -30.50
CA GLU A 359 18.91 0.92 -30.87
C GLU A 359 19.91 2.07 -30.83
N LYS A 360 20.81 2.08 -29.83
CA LYS A 360 21.87 3.08 -29.71
C LYS A 360 23.13 2.72 -30.52
N GLY A 361 23.21 1.50 -31.07
CA GLY A 361 24.43 0.97 -31.69
C GLY A 361 25.62 0.92 -30.71
N HIS A 362 25.35 0.82 -29.41
CA HIS A 362 26.34 0.90 -28.35
C HIS A 362 26.69 -0.49 -27.80
N ILE A 363 27.99 -0.73 -27.59
CA ILE A 363 28.51 -1.93 -26.92
C ILE A 363 29.32 -1.48 -25.70
N LEU A 364 28.93 -1.96 -24.52
CA LEU A 364 29.74 -1.88 -23.31
C LEU A 364 30.39 -3.25 -23.09
N ALA A 365 31.68 -3.25 -22.75
CA ALA A 365 32.44 -4.45 -22.41
C ALA A 365 33.37 -4.11 -21.24
N PRO A 366 33.48 -4.98 -20.22
CA PRO A 366 34.45 -4.79 -19.15
C PRO A 366 35.89 -4.85 -19.71
N GLY A 367 36.61 -3.73 -19.64
CA GLY A 367 38.08 -3.72 -19.75
C GLY A 367 38.73 -4.02 -21.11
N THR A 368 38.07 -3.88 -22.26
CA THR A 368 38.72 -4.11 -23.58
C THR A 368 38.40 -3.07 -24.67
N ASN A 369 39.43 -2.69 -25.44
CA ASN A 369 39.37 -1.75 -26.58
C ASN A 369 38.97 -2.40 -27.93
N ARG A 370 38.57 -3.68 -27.96
CA ARG A 370 38.35 -4.45 -29.21
C ARG A 370 36.89 -4.50 -29.68
N LYS A 371 36.24 -3.33 -29.77
CA LYS A 371 34.81 -3.22 -30.17
C LYS A 371 34.45 -3.85 -31.53
N LYS A 372 35.37 -3.87 -32.51
CA LYS A 372 35.09 -4.28 -33.90
C LYS A 372 35.20 -5.79 -34.17
N GLU A 373 36.05 -6.53 -33.46
CA GLU A 373 36.21 -7.98 -33.65
C GLU A 373 35.05 -8.77 -33.03
N ILE A 374 34.50 -8.27 -31.90
CA ILE A 374 33.40 -8.88 -31.14
C ILE A 374 32.08 -8.89 -31.94
N LEU A 375 31.81 -7.84 -32.72
CA LEU A 375 30.62 -7.74 -33.59
C LEU A 375 30.56 -8.84 -34.66
N ASN A 376 31.71 -9.27 -35.17
CA ASN A 376 31.79 -10.32 -36.19
C ASN A 376 31.60 -11.74 -35.60
N SER A 377 31.97 -11.97 -34.34
CA SER A 377 31.75 -13.26 -33.66
C SER A 377 30.34 -13.40 -33.06
N LEU A 378 29.69 -12.29 -32.68
CA LEU A 378 28.31 -12.28 -32.17
C LEU A 378 27.26 -12.47 -33.28
N GLY A 379 27.63 -12.29 -34.55
CA GLY A 379 26.76 -12.49 -35.71
C GLY A 379 26.21 -13.92 -35.90
N CYS A 380 26.66 -14.90 -35.08
CA CYS A 380 26.32 -16.32 -35.23
C CYS A 380 25.39 -16.92 -34.16
N HIS A 381 24.91 -16.18 -33.16
CA HIS A 381 23.95 -16.70 -32.17
C HIS A 381 22.66 -15.85 -32.15
N LYS A 382 21.82 -16.00 -33.17
CA LYS A 382 20.47 -15.43 -33.25
C LYS A 382 19.37 -16.45 -32.92
N GLU A 383 19.62 -17.36 -31.99
CA GLU A 383 18.49 -17.99 -31.30
C GLU A 383 18.08 -17.04 -30.17
N ARG A 384 17.24 -16.06 -30.51
CA ARG A 384 16.62 -15.19 -29.50
C ARG A 384 15.83 -16.10 -28.57
N ASN A 385 16.21 -16.11 -27.30
CA ASN A 385 15.39 -16.70 -26.25
C ASN A 385 14.01 -16.02 -26.30
N LYS A 386 12.94 -16.82 -26.18
CA LYS A 386 11.57 -16.32 -26.41
C LYS A 386 11.19 -15.24 -25.39
N CYS A 387 11.72 -15.26 -24.17
CA CYS A 387 11.37 -14.30 -23.12
C CYS A 387 12.07 -12.95 -23.30
N SER A 388 11.46 -12.05 -24.05
CA SER A 388 11.93 -10.66 -24.20
C SER A 388 10.79 -9.68 -23.95
N LEU A 389 11.14 -8.44 -23.57
CA LEU A 389 10.17 -7.35 -23.36
C LEU A 389 9.18 -7.18 -24.52
N TRP A 390 9.65 -7.40 -25.75
CA TRP A 390 8.90 -7.23 -26.99
C TRP A 390 7.75 -8.23 -27.19
N GLN A 391 7.68 -9.31 -26.39
CA GLN A 391 6.52 -10.21 -26.42
C GLN A 391 5.25 -9.55 -25.88
N PHE A 392 5.39 -8.51 -25.07
CA PHE A 392 4.26 -7.82 -24.47
C PHE A 392 3.66 -6.74 -25.38
N ASP A 393 4.29 -6.39 -26.51
CA ASP A 393 3.87 -5.34 -27.47
C ASP A 393 2.40 -5.44 -27.94
N ASN A 394 1.79 -6.63 -27.90
CA ASN A 394 0.46 -6.90 -28.44
C ASN A 394 -0.69 -6.90 -27.40
N LEU A 395 -0.44 -6.62 -26.12
CA LEU A 395 -1.48 -6.55 -25.09
C LEU A 395 -2.28 -5.24 -25.21
N THR A 396 -3.32 -5.27 -26.05
CA THR A 396 -4.32 -4.19 -26.10
C THR A 396 -5.25 -4.31 -24.88
N LEU A 397 -4.90 -3.62 -23.80
CA LEU A 397 -5.79 -3.49 -22.64
C LEU A 397 -6.89 -2.50 -22.99
N GLY A 398 -8.06 -3.01 -23.37
CA GLY A 398 -9.29 -2.21 -23.36
C GLY A 398 -9.51 -1.63 -21.97
N MET A 399 -10.10 -0.43 -21.87
CA MET A 399 -10.47 0.14 -20.57
C MET A 399 -11.30 -0.90 -19.81
N PRO A 400 -10.83 -1.44 -18.67
CA PRO A 400 -11.72 -2.22 -17.85
C PRO A 400 -12.88 -1.31 -17.44
N ALA A 401 -14.10 -1.82 -17.56
CA ALA A 401 -15.24 -1.22 -16.85
C ALA A 401 -14.89 -1.12 -15.35
N GLN A 402 -15.60 -0.25 -14.62
CA GLN A 402 -15.36 0.04 -13.19
C GLN A 402 -14.87 -1.17 -12.40
N ILE A 403 -13.88 -0.98 -11.50
CA ILE A 403 -13.33 -2.06 -10.66
C ILE A 403 -14.48 -2.85 -10.04
N GLU A 404 -14.72 -4.07 -10.51
CA GLU A 404 -15.87 -4.86 -10.11
C GLU A 404 -15.57 -5.57 -8.78
N TYR A 405 -15.56 -4.81 -7.69
CA TYR A 405 -15.45 -5.37 -6.35
C TYR A 405 -16.83 -5.87 -5.89
N LYS A 406 -17.03 -7.19 -5.97
CA LYS A 406 -18.32 -7.89 -5.72
C LYS A 406 -18.55 -8.32 -4.28
N TYR A 407 -17.75 -7.86 -3.32
CA TYR A 407 -17.93 -8.31 -1.96
C TYR A 407 -19.20 -7.71 -1.36
N THR A 408 -20.11 -8.59 -0.93
CA THR A 408 -21.27 -8.17 -0.13
C THR A 408 -20.81 -7.80 1.28
N LEU A 409 -21.61 -7.01 1.99
CA LEU A 409 -21.33 -6.65 3.38
C LEU A 409 -21.11 -7.89 4.25
N GLU A 410 -21.93 -8.92 4.09
CA GLU A 410 -21.84 -10.20 4.80
C GLU A 410 -20.49 -10.88 4.57
N ARG A 411 -19.98 -10.85 3.33
CA ARG A 411 -18.70 -11.46 2.99
C ARG A 411 -17.53 -10.69 3.58
N ILE A 412 -17.59 -9.35 3.58
CA ILE A 412 -16.57 -8.52 4.23
C ILE A 412 -16.57 -8.80 5.73
N LEU A 413 -17.74 -8.76 6.38
CA LEU A 413 -17.90 -9.05 7.80
C LEU A 413 -17.31 -10.41 8.18
N GLN A 414 -17.64 -11.48 7.44
CA GLN A 414 -17.07 -12.82 7.64
C GLN A 414 -15.54 -12.85 7.51
N THR A 415 -14.96 -11.96 6.72
CA THR A 415 -13.52 -11.94 6.44
C THR A 415 -12.75 -11.16 7.50
N VAL A 416 -13.32 -10.08 8.02
CA VAL A 416 -12.58 -9.14 8.88
C VAL A 416 -12.98 -9.19 10.35
N SER A 417 -14.14 -9.72 10.71
CA SER A 417 -14.56 -9.73 12.12
C SER A 417 -13.59 -10.52 13.00
N ASP A 418 -13.44 -10.10 14.26
CA ASP A 418 -12.70 -10.88 15.24
C ASP A 418 -13.45 -12.16 15.67
N GLU A 419 -12.83 -12.95 16.55
CA GLU A 419 -13.38 -14.20 17.08
C GLU A 419 -14.75 -14.02 17.77
N ASN A 420 -15.02 -12.82 18.30
CA ASN A 420 -16.27 -12.44 18.96
C ASN A 420 -17.29 -11.82 17.99
N LYS A 421 -17.06 -11.92 16.67
CA LYS A 421 -17.85 -11.27 15.62
C LYS A 421 -17.95 -9.75 15.77
N THR A 422 -16.89 -9.11 16.27
CA THR A 422 -16.82 -7.66 16.43
C THR A 422 -16.09 -7.01 15.26
N VAL A 423 -16.67 -5.91 14.75
CA VAL A 423 -16.07 -5.07 13.72
C VAL A 423 -16.05 -3.60 14.13
N ILE A 424 -14.99 -2.90 13.73
CA ILE A 424 -14.89 -1.45 13.84
C ILE A 424 -15.39 -0.83 12.54
N LEU A 425 -16.37 0.07 12.62
CA LEU A 425 -16.94 0.74 11.46
C LEU A 425 -16.43 2.17 11.39
N GLY A 426 -15.64 2.46 10.35
CA GLY A 426 -15.25 3.82 9.96
C GLY A 426 -16.08 4.29 8.77
N ILE A 427 -16.47 5.57 8.75
CA ILE A 427 -17.30 6.14 7.69
C ILE A 427 -16.56 7.34 7.09
N SER A 428 -16.36 7.34 5.76
CA SER A 428 -15.58 8.36 5.08
C SER A 428 -16.19 8.78 3.75
N GLY A 429 -15.97 10.04 3.39
CA GLY A 429 -16.12 10.56 2.03
C GLY A 429 -14.79 11.06 1.48
N GLU A 430 -14.73 11.42 0.19
CA GLU A 430 -13.46 11.64 -0.54
C GLU A 430 -12.63 12.77 0.11
N SER A 431 -13.33 13.77 0.64
CA SER A 431 -12.71 14.88 1.35
C SER A 431 -11.94 14.47 2.62
N TYR A 432 -12.12 13.27 3.17
CA TYR A 432 -11.36 12.81 4.33
C TYR A 432 -10.39 11.67 4.02
N ARG A 433 -10.07 11.39 2.75
CA ARG A 433 -9.23 10.25 2.34
C ARG A 433 -7.89 10.14 3.09
N ASP A 434 -7.18 11.26 3.31
CA ASP A 434 -5.87 11.24 3.97
C ASP A 434 -6.03 10.96 5.48
N MET A 435 -7.10 11.48 6.08
CA MET A 435 -7.45 11.23 7.47
C MET A 435 -7.91 9.78 7.68
N LEU A 436 -8.68 9.23 6.72
CA LEU A 436 -9.01 7.82 6.66
C LEU A 436 -7.74 6.96 6.66
N MET A 437 -6.75 7.31 5.84
CA MET A 437 -5.48 6.56 5.82
C MET A 437 -4.69 6.70 7.12
N SER A 438 -4.64 7.90 7.73
CA SER A 438 -4.02 8.04 9.06
C SER A 438 -4.73 7.19 10.12
N TRP A 439 -6.07 7.11 10.07
CA TRP A 439 -6.85 6.27 10.98
C TRP A 439 -6.58 4.77 10.74
N VAL A 440 -6.59 4.33 9.49
CA VAL A 440 -6.24 2.94 9.11
C VAL A 440 -4.83 2.56 9.55
N CYS A 441 -3.84 3.41 9.27
CA CYS A 441 -2.46 3.17 9.65
C CYS A 441 -2.32 3.08 11.16
N ARG A 442 -3.04 3.94 11.90
CA ARG A 442 -3.03 3.85 13.36
C ARG A 442 -3.62 2.54 13.88
N LEU A 443 -4.74 2.08 13.33
CA LEU A 443 -5.32 0.78 13.69
C LEU A 443 -4.35 -0.37 13.39
N ARG A 444 -3.71 -0.36 12.21
CA ARG A 444 -2.70 -1.36 11.83
C ARG A 444 -1.51 -1.37 12.79
N ASN A 445 -1.01 -0.20 13.19
CA ASN A 445 0.09 -0.06 14.16
C ASN A 445 -0.29 -0.58 15.55
N LEU A 446 -1.58 -0.59 15.90
CA LEU A 446 -2.12 -1.20 17.12
C LEU A 446 -2.40 -2.71 16.98
N GLY A 447 -2.11 -3.32 15.82
CA GLY A 447 -2.44 -4.72 15.54
C GLY A 447 -3.93 -4.97 15.33
N ILE A 448 -4.72 -3.92 15.09
CA ILE A 448 -6.17 -4.00 14.92
C ILE A 448 -6.48 -4.13 13.42
N THR A 449 -6.99 -5.30 13.02
CA THR A 449 -7.33 -5.61 11.62
C THR A 449 -8.83 -5.76 11.36
N ASN A 450 -9.65 -5.81 12.41
CA ASN A 450 -11.09 -6.06 12.33
C ASN A 450 -11.92 -4.79 12.09
N PHE A 451 -11.57 -4.02 11.05
CA PHE A 451 -12.30 -2.80 10.68
C PHE A 451 -12.93 -2.92 9.28
N ILE A 452 -13.94 -2.08 9.02
CA ILE A 452 -14.60 -1.89 7.71
C ILE A 452 -14.74 -0.39 7.47
N VAL A 453 -14.47 0.01 6.22
CA VAL A 453 -14.74 1.37 5.75
C VAL A 453 -16.09 1.38 5.02
N TYR A 454 -17.00 2.23 5.47
CA TYR A 454 -18.18 2.60 4.70
C TYR A 454 -17.87 3.84 3.86
N ALA A 455 -17.84 3.67 2.54
CA ALA A 455 -17.66 4.77 1.61
C ALA A 455 -18.99 5.49 1.36
N LEU A 456 -19.00 6.81 1.57
CA LEU A 456 -20.16 7.67 1.33
C LEU A 456 -20.36 8.01 -0.16
N ASP A 457 -19.30 7.87 -0.97
CA ASP A 457 -19.26 8.24 -2.37
C ASP A 457 -18.40 7.25 -3.20
N PRO A 458 -18.61 7.16 -4.52
CA PRO A 458 -17.85 6.27 -5.41
C PRO A 458 -16.34 6.53 -5.41
N GLU A 459 -15.92 7.79 -5.24
CA GLU A 459 -14.52 8.19 -5.22
C GLU A 459 -13.79 7.57 -4.01
N THR A 460 -14.39 7.65 -2.82
CA THR A 460 -13.88 7.01 -1.59
C THR A 460 -13.87 5.50 -1.73
N TYR A 461 -14.87 4.92 -2.39
CA TYR A 461 -14.94 3.49 -2.62
C TYR A 461 -13.79 3.03 -3.51
N GLU A 462 -13.60 3.66 -4.67
CA GLU A 462 -12.48 3.37 -5.57
C GLU A 462 -11.14 3.60 -4.87
N PHE A 463 -10.96 4.73 -4.18
CA PHE A 463 -9.77 5.02 -3.40
C PHE A 463 -9.47 3.92 -2.38
N SER A 464 -10.46 3.51 -1.59
CA SER A 464 -10.30 2.48 -0.57
C SER A 464 -9.92 1.13 -1.16
N LEU A 465 -10.44 0.77 -2.34
CA LEU A 465 -10.02 -0.41 -3.08
C LEU A 465 -8.56 -0.32 -3.52
N LEU A 466 -8.15 0.82 -4.07
CA LEU A 466 -6.76 1.08 -4.46
C LEU A 466 -5.80 1.02 -3.25
N GLN A 467 -6.27 1.35 -2.05
CA GLN A 467 -5.53 1.24 -0.80
C GLN A 467 -5.67 -0.15 -0.13
N GLY A 468 -6.34 -1.11 -0.78
CA GLY A 468 -6.50 -2.48 -0.29
C GLY A 468 -7.27 -2.57 1.03
N LEU A 469 -8.24 -1.67 1.26
CA LEU A 469 -9.06 -1.61 2.46
C LEU A 469 -10.31 -2.48 2.34
N PRO A 470 -10.85 -3.00 3.46
CA PRO A 470 -12.15 -3.67 3.47
C PRO A 470 -13.26 -2.62 3.39
N VAL A 471 -13.78 -2.37 2.18
CA VAL A 471 -14.70 -1.26 1.92
C VAL A 471 -16.07 -1.73 1.44
N PHE A 472 -17.13 -1.08 1.93
CA PHE A 472 -18.50 -1.27 1.47
C PHE A 472 -19.11 0.08 1.07
N MET A 473 -19.94 0.08 0.03
CA MET A 473 -20.75 1.22 -0.38
C MET A 473 -22.17 0.73 -0.67
N ASP A 474 -23.18 1.37 -0.10
CA ASP A 474 -24.57 1.09 -0.48
C ASP A 474 -24.92 1.86 -1.77
N THR A 475 -25.21 1.13 -2.84
CA THR A 475 -25.59 1.67 -4.16
C THR A 475 -26.87 2.51 -4.12
N LYS A 476 -27.66 2.39 -3.05
CA LYS A 476 -28.89 3.18 -2.79
C LYS A 476 -28.65 4.44 -1.96
N SER A 477 -27.41 4.72 -1.55
CA SER A 477 -27.07 5.95 -0.82
C SER A 477 -27.32 7.20 -1.68
N PRO A 478 -27.64 8.36 -1.05
CA PRO A 478 -27.84 9.60 -1.79
C PRO A 478 -26.59 9.97 -2.59
N LYS A 479 -26.75 10.11 -3.92
CA LYS A 479 -25.69 10.62 -4.80
C LYS A 479 -25.74 12.16 -4.79
N ASN A 480 -24.57 12.81 -4.87
CA ASN A 480 -24.37 14.28 -4.88
C ASN A 480 -24.52 14.97 -3.51
N ILE A 481 -23.56 14.71 -2.63
CA ILE A 481 -23.36 15.46 -1.39
C ILE A 481 -22.32 16.55 -1.68
N SER A 482 -22.74 17.82 -1.75
CA SER A 482 -21.81 18.97 -1.87
C SER A 482 -20.98 19.06 -0.59
N PHE A 483 -19.66 18.90 -0.70
CA PHE A 483 -18.77 18.73 0.46
C PHE A 483 -18.39 20.03 1.16
N ASP A 484 -18.30 21.15 0.43
CA ASP A 484 -18.04 22.46 1.03
C ASP A 484 -19.26 23.00 1.80
N ASP A 485 -20.45 22.48 1.52
CA ASP A 485 -21.71 22.88 2.17
C ASP A 485 -22.16 21.87 3.26
N CYS A 486 -21.40 20.79 3.49
CA CYS A 486 -21.75 19.72 4.43
C CYS A 486 -21.04 19.89 5.78
N HIS A 487 -21.58 20.76 6.63
CA HIS A 487 -21.03 21.04 7.96
C HIS A 487 -22.06 20.82 9.07
N PHE A 488 -21.62 20.80 10.33
CA PHE A 488 -22.51 20.62 11.48
C PHE A 488 -23.71 21.58 11.40
N GLY A 489 -24.92 21.03 11.47
CA GLY A 489 -26.16 21.79 11.36
C GLY A 489 -26.77 21.90 9.96
N THR A 490 -26.09 21.48 8.88
CA THR A 490 -26.66 21.54 7.51
C THR A 490 -27.51 20.31 7.17
N GLU A 491 -28.45 20.44 6.23
CA GLU A 491 -29.32 19.34 5.79
C GLU A 491 -28.51 18.16 5.22
N CYS A 492 -27.40 18.46 4.54
CA CYS A 492 -26.44 17.46 4.09
C CYS A 492 -25.85 16.64 5.25
N PHE A 493 -25.38 17.32 6.32
CA PHE A 493 -24.86 16.65 7.51
C PHE A 493 -25.92 15.78 8.19
N GLN A 494 -27.17 16.22 8.22
CA GLN A 494 -28.29 15.42 8.72
C GLN A 494 -28.51 14.16 7.87
N ARG A 495 -28.39 14.24 6.53
CA ARG A 495 -28.53 13.06 5.65
C ARG A 495 -27.36 12.08 5.80
N VAL A 496 -26.12 12.56 5.89
CA VAL A 496 -24.91 11.73 6.09
C VAL A 496 -24.94 11.03 7.44
N THR A 497 -25.26 11.75 8.52
CA THR A 497 -25.26 11.18 9.86
C THR A 497 -26.32 10.09 10.01
N LYS A 498 -27.48 10.21 9.37
CA LYS A 498 -28.50 9.15 9.33
C LYS A 498 -28.02 7.84 8.66
N VAL A 499 -26.93 7.86 7.89
CA VAL A 499 -26.33 6.65 7.32
C VAL A 499 -25.61 5.82 8.37
N LYS A 500 -24.99 6.45 9.39
CA LYS A 500 -24.16 5.74 10.38
C LYS A 500 -25.00 4.73 11.18
N SER A 501 -26.03 5.19 11.86
CA SER A 501 -26.98 4.34 12.62
C SER A 501 -27.69 3.30 11.76
N ARG A 502 -28.03 3.62 10.50
CA ARG A 502 -28.61 2.62 9.57
C ARG A 502 -27.62 1.50 9.24
N MET A 503 -26.34 1.84 9.02
CA MET A 503 -25.31 0.85 8.73
C MET A 503 -25.01 0.00 9.97
N VAL A 504 -24.89 0.63 11.14
CA VAL A 504 -24.74 -0.09 12.41
C VAL A 504 -25.90 -1.05 12.62
N LEU A 505 -27.15 -0.60 12.46
CA LEU A 505 -28.33 -1.47 12.58
C LEU A 505 -28.28 -2.66 11.63
N LYS A 506 -27.85 -2.44 10.37
CA LYS A 506 -27.72 -3.50 9.37
C LYS A 506 -26.71 -4.55 9.81
N ILE A 507 -25.53 -4.14 10.28
CA ILE A 507 -24.48 -5.05 10.75
C ILE A 507 -24.91 -5.80 12.01
N LEU A 508 -25.55 -5.11 12.98
CA LEU A 508 -26.08 -5.75 14.18
C LEU A 508 -27.10 -6.85 13.83
N LYS A 509 -28.00 -6.59 12.87
CA LYS A 509 -28.98 -7.59 12.38
C LYS A 509 -28.35 -8.78 11.66
N LEU A 510 -27.13 -8.63 11.15
CA LEU A 510 -26.35 -9.73 10.55
C LEU A 510 -25.60 -10.58 11.59
N GLY A 511 -25.72 -10.24 12.89
CA GLY A 511 -25.13 -11.03 13.98
C GLY A 511 -23.72 -10.59 14.40
N TYR A 512 -23.32 -9.36 14.10
CA TYR A 512 -21.98 -8.82 14.40
C TYR A 512 -22.06 -7.63 15.35
N ASN A 513 -21.16 -7.55 16.33
CA ASN A 513 -20.99 -6.39 17.19
C ASN A 513 -20.29 -5.26 16.44
N VAL A 514 -20.60 -4.01 16.78
CA VAL A 514 -20.05 -2.84 16.09
C VAL A 514 -19.48 -1.83 17.06
N LEU A 515 -18.22 -1.47 16.87
CA LEU A 515 -17.65 -0.22 17.39
C LEU A 515 -17.68 0.82 16.26
N LEU A 516 -18.59 1.78 16.33
CA LEU A 516 -18.55 2.93 15.43
C LEU A 516 -17.44 3.87 15.90
N SER A 517 -16.58 4.29 14.98
CA SER A 517 -15.59 5.34 15.21
C SER A 517 -15.57 6.29 14.03
N ASP A 518 -15.71 7.58 14.30
CA ASP A 518 -15.36 8.61 13.34
C ASP A 518 -13.86 8.49 13.03
N ILE A 519 -13.52 8.73 11.77
CA ILE A 519 -12.14 8.60 11.28
C ILE A 519 -11.22 9.72 11.78
N ASP A 520 -11.79 10.74 12.43
CA ASP A 520 -11.08 11.82 13.11
C ASP A 520 -10.88 11.52 14.62
N VAL A 521 -11.15 10.29 15.07
CA VAL A 521 -10.78 9.81 16.39
C VAL A 521 -9.38 9.19 16.32
N TYR A 522 -8.43 9.71 17.11
CA TYR A 522 -7.10 9.12 17.23
C TYR A 522 -7.07 8.07 18.34
N TRP A 523 -6.44 6.92 18.10
CA TRP A 523 -6.45 5.78 19.03
C TRP A 523 -5.09 5.63 19.68
N PHE A 524 -5.01 5.57 21.01
CA PHE A 524 -3.76 5.30 21.73
C PHE A 524 -3.60 3.82 22.05
N GLN A 525 -4.70 3.13 22.31
CA GLN A 525 -4.76 1.72 22.72
C GLN A 525 -5.99 1.05 22.11
N ASN A 526 -6.06 -0.29 22.16
CA ASN A 526 -7.25 -1.03 21.75
C ASN A 526 -8.35 -0.94 22.83
N PRO A 527 -9.50 -0.28 22.58
CA PRO A 527 -10.58 -0.13 23.54
C PRO A 527 -11.54 -1.34 23.58
N LEU A 528 -11.46 -2.26 22.62
CA LEU A 528 -12.41 -3.37 22.50
C LEU A 528 -12.47 -4.24 23.77
N PRO A 529 -11.35 -4.62 24.42
CA PRO A 529 -11.41 -5.39 25.66
C PRO A 529 -12.19 -4.69 26.78
N TYR A 530 -12.02 -3.36 26.91
CA TYR A 530 -12.75 -2.55 27.88
C TYR A 530 -14.25 -2.46 27.53
N LEU A 531 -14.57 -2.15 26.27
CA LEU A 531 -15.95 -1.95 25.82
C LEU A 531 -16.77 -3.25 25.84
N SER A 532 -16.14 -4.39 25.50
CA SER A 532 -16.78 -5.71 25.55
C SER A 532 -17.09 -6.17 26.97
N SER A 533 -16.40 -5.64 27.99
CA SER A 533 -16.62 -6.01 29.40
C SER A 533 -18.00 -5.61 29.94
N PHE A 534 -18.70 -4.68 29.27
CA PHE A 534 -20.04 -4.25 29.69
C PHE A 534 -21.14 -5.30 29.50
N GLY A 535 -20.92 -6.28 28.62
CA GLY A 535 -21.90 -7.35 28.35
C GLY A 535 -23.15 -6.90 27.57
N PRO A 536 -24.08 -7.84 27.30
CA PRO A 536 -25.24 -7.61 26.45
C PRO A 536 -26.23 -6.61 27.05
N GLY A 537 -26.98 -5.90 26.20
CA GLY A 537 -27.95 -4.89 26.64
C GLY A 537 -27.31 -3.62 27.22
N VAL A 538 -26.00 -3.42 26.98
CA VAL A 538 -25.28 -2.20 27.33
C VAL A 538 -24.65 -1.57 26.09
N LEU A 539 -24.91 -0.27 25.89
CA LEU A 539 -24.30 0.55 24.84
C LEU A 539 -23.35 1.55 25.49
N GLY A 540 -22.05 1.46 25.18
CA GLY A 540 -21.03 2.40 25.63
C GLY A 540 -20.85 3.53 24.61
N ALA A 541 -21.04 4.79 24.98
CA ALA A 541 -20.89 5.93 24.07
C ALA A 541 -20.02 7.04 24.67
N GLN A 542 -19.20 7.68 23.85
CA GLN A 542 -18.44 8.86 24.27
C GLN A 542 -19.39 10.00 24.67
N SER A 543 -18.93 10.90 25.55
CA SER A 543 -19.65 12.12 25.92
C SER A 543 -18.94 13.40 25.43
N ASP A 544 -19.75 14.36 24.98
CA ASP A 544 -19.37 15.75 24.68
C ASP A 544 -19.32 16.64 25.94
N GLU A 545 -19.63 16.12 27.14
CA GLU A 545 -19.45 16.88 28.38
C GLU A 545 -17.98 16.93 28.78
N TYR A 546 -17.33 18.06 28.52
CA TYR A 546 -15.93 18.29 28.82
C TYR A 546 -15.69 18.81 30.25
N ASN A 547 -16.73 19.28 30.95
CA ASN A 547 -16.56 19.81 32.30
C ASN A 547 -16.44 18.67 33.33
N GLU A 548 -15.29 18.59 33.99
CA GLU A 548 -14.92 17.57 34.96
C GLU A 548 -15.88 17.49 36.16
N THR A 549 -16.48 18.61 36.55
CA THR A 549 -17.32 18.68 37.76
C THR A 549 -18.79 18.39 37.48
N LEU A 550 -19.19 18.29 36.22
CA LEU A 550 -20.59 18.09 35.84
C LEU A 550 -20.88 16.62 35.51
N PRO A 551 -22.10 16.13 35.74
CA PRO A 551 -22.50 14.79 35.30
C PRO A 551 -22.21 14.58 33.80
N ILE A 552 -21.58 13.47 33.44
CA ILE A 552 -21.17 13.21 32.06
C ILE A 552 -22.36 12.90 31.14
N ASN A 553 -23.50 12.52 31.71
CA ASN A 553 -24.75 12.22 31.02
C ASN A 553 -25.73 13.40 30.92
N LEU A 554 -25.26 14.66 31.03
CA LEU A 554 -26.12 15.83 30.88
C LEU A 554 -26.90 15.85 29.54
N PRO A 555 -28.02 16.60 29.46
CA PRO A 555 -28.82 16.71 28.25
C PRO A 555 -28.03 17.01 26.98
N ARG A 556 -28.23 16.18 25.95
CA ARG A 556 -27.57 16.28 24.63
C ARG A 556 -26.03 16.23 24.70
N ARG A 557 -25.47 15.50 25.66
CA ARG A 557 -24.04 15.24 25.76
C ARG A 557 -23.58 13.89 25.21
N LEU A 558 -24.49 12.98 24.84
CA LEU A 558 -24.07 11.76 24.13
C LEU A 558 -23.44 12.15 22.79
N ASN A 559 -22.24 11.63 22.51
CA ASN A 559 -21.54 11.78 21.24
C ASN A 559 -21.75 10.54 20.36
N SER A 560 -22.22 10.72 19.12
CA SER A 560 -22.48 9.59 18.20
C SER A 560 -21.32 9.28 17.26
N GLY A 561 -20.15 9.90 17.46
CA GLY A 561 -18.93 9.65 16.70
C GLY A 561 -18.07 8.53 17.28
N PHE A 562 -18.34 8.05 18.49
CA PHE A 562 -17.65 6.89 19.07
C PHE A 562 -18.55 6.12 20.04
N TYR A 563 -19.02 4.94 19.65
CA TYR A 563 -19.82 4.08 20.52
C TYR A 563 -19.76 2.59 20.15
N PHE A 564 -19.94 1.73 21.16
CA PHE A 564 -19.98 0.28 21.02
C PHE A 564 -21.38 -0.27 21.21
N ALA A 565 -21.85 -1.05 20.23
CA ALA A 565 -23.16 -1.70 20.24
C ALA A 565 -22.99 -3.21 20.00
N GLN A 566 -23.62 -4.02 20.85
CA GLN A 566 -23.60 -5.48 20.72
C GLN A 566 -24.77 -5.97 19.89
N SER A 567 -24.56 -7.07 19.17
CA SER A 567 -25.61 -7.75 18.41
C SER A 567 -26.45 -8.60 19.37
N ASP A 568 -27.36 -7.93 20.08
CA ASP A 568 -28.34 -8.55 20.98
C ASP A 568 -29.74 -7.96 20.74
N PRO A 569 -30.83 -8.69 21.10
CA PRO A 569 -32.19 -8.24 20.81
C PRO A 569 -32.55 -6.87 21.42
N ILE A 570 -32.01 -6.53 22.60
CA ILE A 570 -32.28 -5.26 23.30
C ILE A 570 -31.62 -4.11 22.55
N THR A 571 -30.33 -4.25 22.26
CA THR A 571 -29.55 -3.24 21.53
C THR A 571 -30.09 -3.04 20.11
N ILE A 572 -30.41 -4.12 19.39
CA ILE A 572 -31.00 -4.03 18.05
C ILE A 572 -32.31 -3.23 18.10
N ALA A 573 -33.24 -3.57 19.00
CA ALA A 573 -34.51 -2.86 19.12
C ALA A 573 -34.32 -1.37 19.46
N ALA A 574 -33.36 -1.04 20.33
CA ALA A 574 -33.07 0.35 20.69
C ALA A 574 -32.50 1.15 19.50
N ILE A 575 -31.57 0.57 18.74
CA ILE A 575 -31.03 1.21 17.54
C ILE A 575 -32.10 1.35 16.44
N GLU A 576 -33.05 0.42 16.33
CA GLU A 576 -34.22 0.59 15.45
C GLU A 576 -35.05 1.83 15.82
N LEU A 577 -35.25 2.08 17.11
CA LEU A 577 -35.93 3.29 17.59
C LEU A 577 -35.17 4.54 17.19
N VAL A 578 -33.84 4.54 17.34
CA VAL A 578 -32.98 5.67 16.95
C VAL A 578 -33.11 5.93 15.44
N VAL A 579 -32.99 4.89 14.60
CA VAL A 579 -33.10 5.01 13.14
C VAL A 579 -34.49 5.52 12.74
N LYS A 580 -35.55 5.05 13.41
CA LYS A 580 -36.92 5.50 13.19
C LYS A 580 -37.07 6.98 13.54
N HIS A 581 -36.63 7.39 14.73
CA HIS A 581 -36.69 8.77 15.19
C HIS A 581 -35.90 9.73 14.29
N ALA A 582 -34.68 9.33 13.90
CA ALA A 582 -33.85 10.11 13.00
C ALA A 582 -34.48 10.23 11.60
N SER A 583 -35.20 9.21 11.14
CA SER A 583 -35.89 9.25 9.84
C SER A 583 -37.15 10.13 9.85
N SER A 584 -37.80 10.29 11.01
CA SER A 584 -39.02 11.11 11.16
C SER A 584 -38.77 12.54 11.66
N SER A 585 -37.53 12.92 11.95
CA SER A 585 -37.19 14.25 12.49
C SER A 585 -36.25 15.04 11.58
N ASN A 586 -36.27 16.37 11.75
CA ASN A 586 -35.31 17.31 11.13
C ASN A 586 -34.02 17.46 11.97
N LEU A 587 -33.80 16.55 12.92
CA LEU A 587 -32.60 16.53 13.74
C LEU A 587 -31.48 15.77 13.02
N SER A 588 -30.25 16.10 13.37
CA SER A 588 -29.10 15.23 13.07
C SER A 588 -29.19 13.94 13.89
N GLU A 589 -28.30 12.99 13.60
CA GLU A 589 -28.26 11.71 14.29
C GLU A 589 -28.02 11.85 15.80
N GLN A 590 -27.03 12.63 16.23
CA GLN A 590 -26.63 12.69 17.64
C GLN A 590 -27.76 13.13 18.58
N PRO A 591 -28.53 14.21 18.30
CA PRO A 591 -29.72 14.53 19.07
C PRO A 591 -30.77 13.42 19.03
N SER A 592 -30.95 12.73 17.90
CA SER A 592 -31.88 11.60 17.81
C SER A 592 -31.44 10.42 18.68
N PHE A 593 -30.14 10.16 18.73
CA PHE A 593 -29.53 9.17 19.61
C PHE A 593 -29.81 9.51 21.08
N TYR A 594 -29.55 10.76 21.48
CA TYR A 594 -29.78 11.22 22.84
C TYR A 594 -31.27 11.19 23.21
N ASP A 595 -32.12 11.85 22.43
CA ASP A 595 -33.55 12.02 22.75
C ASP A 595 -34.27 10.66 22.75
N THR A 596 -33.82 9.68 21.96
CA THR A 596 -34.34 8.30 22.00
C THR A 596 -33.84 7.52 23.22
N LEU A 597 -32.53 7.48 23.45
CA LEU A 597 -31.95 6.56 24.46
C LEU A 597 -31.95 7.14 25.87
N CYS A 598 -31.64 8.44 26.01
CA CYS A 598 -31.62 9.16 27.28
C CYS A 598 -32.92 9.94 27.56
N GLY A 599 -33.86 9.93 26.63
CA GLY A 599 -35.12 10.67 26.72
C GLY A 599 -34.93 12.17 26.49
N GLU A 600 -35.97 12.82 25.99
CA GLU A 600 -35.99 14.28 25.86
C GLU A 600 -35.65 14.94 27.20
N ALA A 601 -34.81 15.98 27.15
CA ALA A 601 -34.27 16.66 28.33
C ALA A 601 -33.59 15.75 29.38
N GLY A 602 -33.27 14.50 29.04
CA GLY A 602 -32.66 13.53 29.96
C GLY A 602 -33.62 12.83 30.91
N ALA A 603 -34.90 12.69 30.55
CA ALA A 603 -35.92 12.02 31.37
C ALA A 603 -35.57 10.57 31.76
N ASN A 604 -34.66 9.91 31.04
CA ASN A 604 -34.23 8.53 31.29
C ASN A 604 -32.82 8.43 31.90
N ARG A 605 -32.23 9.54 32.35
CA ARG A 605 -30.93 9.53 33.03
C ARG A 605 -31.01 8.78 34.36
N VAL A 606 -29.95 8.03 34.67
CA VAL A 606 -29.77 7.32 35.92
C VAL A 606 -28.37 7.60 36.44
N GLY A 607 -28.27 8.20 37.63
CA GLY A 607 -27.00 8.69 38.16
C GLY A 607 -26.31 9.70 37.23
N ASP A 608 -24.98 9.76 37.32
CA ASP A 608 -24.19 10.79 36.63
C ASP A 608 -23.61 10.34 35.28
N ASN A 609 -23.68 9.06 34.96
CA ASN A 609 -23.02 8.48 33.78
C ASN A 609 -23.88 7.49 32.98
N ARG A 610 -25.17 7.30 33.31
CA ARG A 610 -26.01 6.33 32.61
C ARG A 610 -27.35 6.90 32.16
N CYS A 611 -27.94 6.22 31.17
CA CYS A 611 -29.33 6.33 30.81
C CYS A 611 -29.94 4.94 30.65
N VAL A 612 -31.25 4.78 30.90
CA VAL A 612 -31.97 3.52 30.67
C VAL A 612 -33.16 3.76 29.75
N GLU A 613 -33.09 3.28 28.52
CA GLU A 613 -34.18 3.44 27.54
C GLU A 613 -35.39 2.62 27.99
N ARG A 614 -36.56 3.26 28.09
CA ARG A 614 -37.73 2.72 28.80
C ARG A 614 -38.44 1.57 28.08
N ARG A 615 -38.34 1.49 26.76
CA ARG A 615 -39.10 0.51 25.96
C ARG A 615 -38.35 -0.81 25.79
N THR A 616 -37.03 -0.74 25.74
CA THR A 616 -36.13 -1.88 25.48
C THR A 616 -35.35 -2.29 26.73
N ASN A 617 -35.27 -1.43 27.74
CA ASN A 617 -34.39 -1.55 28.90
C ASN A 617 -32.89 -1.53 28.53
N LEU A 618 -32.52 -0.98 27.36
CA LEU A 618 -31.12 -0.77 27.03
C LEU A 618 -30.48 0.19 28.03
N THR A 619 -29.35 -0.19 28.61
CA THR A 619 -28.53 0.71 29.41
C THR A 619 -27.50 1.40 28.53
N VAL A 620 -27.52 2.73 28.48
CA VAL A 620 -26.43 3.52 27.88
C VAL A 620 -25.46 3.92 28.98
N VAL A 621 -24.18 3.62 28.79
CA VAL A 621 -23.07 4.07 29.64
C VAL A 621 -22.32 5.16 28.89
N LEU A 622 -22.28 6.36 29.45
CA LEU A 622 -21.45 7.45 28.95
C LEU A 622 -20.02 7.20 29.45
N LEU A 623 -19.11 6.98 28.52
CA LEU A 623 -17.74 6.56 28.77
C LEU A 623 -16.96 7.63 29.53
N ASP A 624 -16.07 7.19 30.42
CA ASP A 624 -15.22 8.08 31.22
C ASP A 624 -14.41 9.02 30.31
N ARG A 625 -14.43 10.32 30.63
CA ARG A 625 -13.82 11.37 29.80
C ARG A 625 -12.29 11.45 29.92
N ASP A 626 -11.67 10.88 30.95
CA ASP A 626 -10.21 10.68 30.99
C ASP A 626 -9.78 9.54 30.06
N LEU A 627 -10.59 8.47 29.98
CA LEU A 627 -10.32 7.32 29.12
C LEU A 627 -10.71 7.56 27.65
N PHE A 628 -11.79 8.31 27.41
CA PHE A 628 -12.36 8.61 26.08
C PHE A 628 -12.57 10.12 25.87
N PRO A 629 -11.52 10.95 25.97
CA PRO A 629 -11.63 12.40 25.86
C PRO A 629 -12.19 12.87 24.51
N ASN A 630 -13.11 13.84 24.59
CA ASN A 630 -13.52 14.63 23.44
C ASN A 630 -12.53 15.79 23.19
N GLY A 631 -12.69 16.47 22.06
CA GLY A 631 -11.76 17.48 21.60
C GLY A 631 -11.78 18.83 22.34
N ALA A 632 -12.67 19.01 23.32
CA ALA A 632 -12.66 20.16 24.23
C ALA A 632 -12.11 19.81 25.62
N TYR A 633 -11.88 18.52 25.90
CA TYR A 633 -11.52 18.06 27.23
C TYR A 633 -10.08 18.45 27.60
N LYS A 634 -9.92 19.06 28.80
CA LYS A 634 -8.64 19.45 29.42
C LYS A 634 -7.66 20.26 28.54
N GLY A 635 -8.16 20.82 27.42
CA GLY A 635 -7.31 21.42 26.39
C GLY A 635 -6.19 20.48 25.93
N ILE A 636 -6.50 19.19 25.76
CA ILE A 636 -5.50 18.17 25.41
C ILE A 636 -4.88 18.49 24.06
N TRP A 637 -5.67 18.88 23.06
CA TRP A 637 -5.18 19.20 21.71
C TRP A 637 -4.18 20.38 21.68
N GLU A 638 -4.15 21.22 22.71
CA GLU A 638 -3.24 22.35 22.85
C GLU A 638 -1.96 22.00 23.61
N LYS A 639 -1.80 20.76 24.10
CA LYS A 639 -0.60 20.33 24.82
C LYS A 639 0.55 20.06 23.85
N ARG A 640 1.77 20.34 24.30
CA ARG A 640 2.99 20.10 23.51
C ARG A 640 3.26 18.62 23.27
N ASP A 641 2.99 17.79 24.28
CA ASP A 641 3.17 16.33 24.21
C ASP A 641 1.86 15.63 24.56
N ILE A 642 1.01 15.47 23.55
CA ILE A 642 -0.31 14.87 23.70
C ILE A 642 -0.21 13.38 24.03
N ARG A 643 0.79 12.68 23.49
CA ARG A 643 0.99 11.24 23.75
C ARG A 643 1.28 10.99 25.22
N SER A 644 2.17 11.78 25.84
CA SER A 644 2.46 11.67 27.27
C SER A 644 1.27 12.06 28.14
N VAL A 645 0.52 13.10 27.78
CA VAL A 645 -0.71 13.48 28.50
C VAL A 645 -1.74 12.36 28.45
N CYS A 646 -1.97 11.77 27.27
CA CYS A 646 -2.90 10.66 27.11
C CYS A 646 -2.43 9.39 27.81
N ALA A 647 -1.12 9.10 27.83
CA ALA A 647 -0.56 7.99 28.58
C ALA A 647 -0.82 8.13 30.09
N ASN A 648 -0.65 9.33 30.65
CA ASN A 648 -0.89 9.61 32.06
C ASN A 648 -2.37 9.50 32.46
N LEU A 649 -3.29 9.88 31.56
CA LEU A 649 -4.73 9.73 31.77
C LEU A 649 -5.23 8.30 31.53
N GLY A 650 -4.43 7.45 30.86
CA GLY A 650 -4.87 6.13 30.41
C GLY A 650 -5.82 6.18 29.22
N CYS A 651 -5.73 7.19 28.36
CA CYS A 651 -6.64 7.35 27.22
C CYS A 651 -6.59 6.11 26.31
N PHE A 652 -7.77 5.64 25.90
CA PHE A 652 -7.92 4.75 24.77
C PHE A 652 -7.92 5.51 23.45
N VAL A 653 -8.60 6.65 23.41
CA VAL A 653 -8.79 7.46 22.20
C VAL A 653 -8.80 8.96 22.52
N LEU A 654 -8.66 9.82 21.52
CA LEU A 654 -8.92 11.26 21.59
C LEU A 654 -9.67 11.70 20.34
N HIS A 655 -10.85 12.26 20.51
CA HIS A 655 -11.70 12.70 19.39
C HIS A 655 -11.29 14.10 18.91
N ASN A 656 -11.05 14.26 17.61
CA ASN A 656 -10.80 15.54 16.96
C ASN A 656 -12.11 16.33 16.66
N ASN A 657 -13.13 16.21 17.53
CA ASN A 657 -14.34 17.04 17.50
C ASN A 657 -14.11 18.40 18.22
N TRP A 658 -15.14 19.24 18.33
CA TRP A 658 -15.04 20.62 18.86
C TRP A 658 -14.14 21.56 18.05
N ILE A 659 -13.99 21.28 16.75
CA ILE A 659 -13.36 22.15 15.77
C ILE A 659 -14.17 22.12 14.47
N SER A 660 -14.32 23.28 13.83
CA SER A 660 -15.07 23.40 12.57
C SER A 660 -14.14 23.62 11.38
N GLY A 661 -14.46 22.96 10.27
CA GLY A 661 -13.71 23.02 9.02
C GLY A 661 -12.71 21.87 8.87
N ARG A 662 -12.78 21.19 7.71
CA ARG A 662 -11.89 20.07 7.34
C ARG A 662 -10.41 20.44 7.46
N LYS A 663 -10.01 21.56 6.84
CA LYS A 663 -8.62 22.01 6.82
C LYS A 663 -8.07 22.15 8.25
N ARG A 664 -8.85 22.77 9.14
CA ARG A 664 -8.47 22.95 10.55
C ARG A 664 -8.39 21.63 11.32
N LYS A 665 -9.28 20.66 11.03
CA LYS A 665 -9.21 19.31 11.60
C LYS A 665 -7.92 18.59 11.21
N LEU A 666 -7.59 18.59 9.92
CA LEU A 666 -6.37 18.00 9.39
C LEU A 666 -5.12 18.67 10.00
N GLU A 667 -5.07 20.00 9.95
CA GLU A 667 -3.96 20.78 10.51
C GLU A 667 -3.75 20.51 12.01
N ARG A 668 -4.82 20.47 12.81
CA ARG A 668 -4.73 20.18 14.25
C ARG A 668 -4.15 18.79 14.51
N GLN A 669 -4.57 17.78 13.74
CA GLN A 669 -4.12 16.41 13.93
C GLN A 669 -2.69 16.16 13.42
N MET A 670 -2.31 16.79 12.31
CA MET A 670 -0.93 16.74 11.81
C MET A 670 0.03 17.49 12.74
N ALA A 671 -0.32 18.71 13.16
CA ALA A 671 0.53 19.53 14.01
C ALA A 671 0.73 18.97 15.43
N SER A 672 -0.17 18.09 15.88
CA SER A 672 -0.08 17.39 17.17
C SER A 672 0.80 16.14 17.14
N GLY A 673 1.30 15.71 15.97
CA GLY A 673 2.03 14.45 15.83
C GLY A 673 1.15 13.20 15.99
N LEU A 674 -0.17 13.36 15.88
CA LEU A 674 -1.16 12.28 15.92
C LEU A 674 -1.58 11.87 14.50
N TRP A 675 -0.59 11.66 13.64
CA TRP A 675 -0.74 11.38 12.22
C TRP A 675 0.22 10.26 11.81
N ASP A 676 -0.31 9.14 11.32
CA ASP A 676 0.46 7.90 11.08
C ASP A 676 0.51 7.52 9.58
N TYR A 677 0.25 8.46 8.67
CA TYR A 677 0.27 8.24 7.22
C TYR A 677 1.12 9.27 6.50
N ASP A 678 2.04 8.85 5.64
CA ASP A 678 2.76 9.77 4.77
C ASP A 678 2.05 9.87 3.41
N PRO A 679 1.36 10.98 3.09
CA PRO A 679 0.68 11.12 1.81
C PRO A 679 1.64 11.26 0.61
N THR A 680 2.91 11.64 0.86
CA THR A 680 3.93 11.77 -0.18
C THR A 680 4.48 10.42 -0.59
N LEU A 681 4.70 9.52 0.37
CA LEU A 681 5.16 8.16 0.12
C LEU A 681 4.02 7.15 -0.05
N ARG A 682 2.80 7.53 0.36
CA ARG A 682 1.58 6.73 0.38
C ARG A 682 1.68 5.47 1.24
N MET A 683 2.50 5.54 2.28
CA MET A 683 2.73 4.44 3.20
C MET A 683 2.31 4.82 4.61
N CYS A 684 1.99 3.80 5.41
CA CYS A 684 1.90 4.02 6.84
C CYS A 684 3.27 4.38 7.42
N ILE A 685 3.29 5.35 8.33
CA ILE A 685 4.50 5.71 9.07
C ILE A 685 4.79 4.56 10.04
N GLN A 686 5.99 4.01 9.91
CA GLN A 686 6.50 2.97 10.80
C GLN A 686 7.28 3.66 11.93
N ASN A 687 6.94 3.31 13.17
CA ASN A 687 7.59 3.84 14.38
C ASN A 687 8.75 2.96 14.83
#